data_AF-A0A3D0MBI4-F1
#
_entry.id   AF-A0A3D0MBI4-F1
#
_cell.length_a   1.000
_cell.length_b   1.000
_cell.length_c   1.000
_cell.angle_alpha   90.00
_cell.angle_beta   90.00
_cell.angle_gamma   90.00
#
_symmetry.space_group_name_H-M   'P 1'
#
loop_
_entity.id
_entity.type
_entity.pdbx_description
1 polymer ?
#
loop_
_entity_poly.entity_id
_entity_poly.type
_entity_poly.pdbx_seq_one_letter_code
_entity_poly.pdbx_strand_id
1 'polypeptide(L)'
;MNEFVVKDSLTNVAQDSSALVVGEYAGVINNAFRCEELNQALSRVPDLLQAPDAELIAGGRNQNVRLMLPFQGGRLAVMVKSFGKQKRWKDYVDIRYRKTKAQRSFEAALHLKTNKVGTSAPVAFLERRCGNRLEESYFISLFEEQVTSFHDQIISTLNGEPTCGELAPMLARVAELCRAMHDAGFIHHDLGNQNILLPQGEESDSGCAQIIDLNRGRIFPELSMRQRAQDLSRLNLPSEIMQMFLDIYWGKPAPELLRTWHRRYVSLFRLRANTRRLRHPIREARLARERDIHPEVNAFPAPRDIWIWDDRSDQAFSALERKERVRLYPRGRSWCMLKSTAAAAWSVRKHYLSSKARAFSAPVNLKSRIGIALDPDGPSQGIEVGLLNKLGAAPALLRFCHHEGQQRWHEQAGLVKHLATAGREVNIALVQDRRALQEPDAWREFVHEVLELTHEYIAAVEFGHAINRVKWGIWDFEELKNLYAPLVELRQRYPAVNITGPATIDFEYPFLLAAMQQWPQQVPVAAISHHLYVDRRGAPENPQSRFNAVDKFALAAAIASYLKVPDDKVVVSEVNWPISGASIYSPVTSPFEYRLAKPGEVPDSGVEEFSYSDYMLRYIVLALCSGLVDRVFWWRLVARGYGLVDKNDDGELRERPAFLALQHFLLTLGDSTFVQACLPEQRDQRHGLYQFEFERPDGEHLLLCWSHGPAIAAPALEAARIEDALGNSLEAIPKELSGSPLYFRDVTGLS
;
A
#
# COMPACT_ATOMS: atom_id res chain seq x y z
N MET A 1 -30.98 13.44 -36.88
CA MET A 1 -30.05 13.66 -35.76
C MET A 1 -30.76 14.60 -34.80
N ASN A 2 -31.31 14.10 -33.70
CA ASN A 2 -31.90 14.94 -32.68
C ASN A 2 -30.73 15.52 -31.88
N GLU A 3 -30.40 16.79 -32.12
CA GLU A 3 -29.35 17.49 -31.38
C GLU A 3 -29.71 17.51 -29.89
N PHE A 4 -28.89 16.84 -29.08
CA PHE A 4 -28.89 17.02 -27.63
C PHE A 4 -28.34 18.42 -27.35
N VAL A 5 -28.97 19.17 -26.45
CA VAL A 5 -28.39 20.44 -25.99
C VAL A 5 -27.13 20.09 -25.20
N VAL A 6 -25.96 20.51 -25.72
CA VAL A 6 -24.64 20.23 -25.15
C VAL A 6 -24.57 20.72 -23.70
N LYS A 7 -24.17 19.83 -22.78
CA LYS A 7 -24.14 20.06 -21.32
C LYS A 7 -23.31 21.28 -20.92
N ASP A 8 -22.29 21.65 -21.69
CA ASP A 8 -21.27 22.63 -21.29
C ASP A 8 -21.78 24.06 -21.12
N SER A 9 -22.84 24.44 -21.85
CA SER A 9 -23.47 25.77 -21.69
C SER A 9 -24.36 25.89 -20.45
N LEU A 10 -24.63 24.79 -19.73
CA LEU A 10 -25.54 24.74 -18.57
C LEU A 10 -24.83 24.42 -17.24
N THR A 11 -23.50 24.55 -17.19
CA THR A 11 -22.69 24.26 -15.98
C THR A 11 -22.59 25.47 -15.03
N ASN A 12 -22.91 26.68 -15.49
CA ASN A 12 -22.85 27.94 -14.73
C ASN A 12 -24.19 28.31 -14.07
N VAL A 13 -24.82 27.32 -13.42
CA VAL A 13 -26.13 27.48 -12.78
C VAL A 13 -25.96 28.22 -11.44
N ALA A 14 -25.88 29.55 -11.50
CA ALA A 14 -25.79 30.42 -10.35
C ALA A 14 -27.15 31.00 -9.94
N GLN A 15 -27.51 30.75 -8.67
CA GLN A 15 -28.34 31.51 -7.72
C GLN A 15 -29.79 31.92 -8.08
N ASP A 16 -30.19 31.98 -9.34
CA ASP A 16 -31.50 32.55 -9.69
C ASP A 16 -32.55 31.45 -9.90
N SER A 17 -33.56 31.46 -9.04
CA SER A 17 -34.68 30.53 -9.08
C SER A 17 -35.97 31.28 -8.80
N SER A 18 -37.02 30.93 -9.49
CA SER A 18 -38.29 31.65 -9.45
C SER A 18 -39.45 30.70 -9.16
N ALA A 19 -40.49 31.26 -8.56
CA ALA A 19 -41.72 30.51 -8.34
C ALA A 19 -42.26 29.98 -9.68
N LEU A 20 -42.68 28.72 -9.67
CA LEU A 20 -43.28 28.03 -10.79
C LEU A 20 -44.65 27.52 -10.37
N VAL A 21 -45.68 27.87 -11.15
CA VAL A 21 -47.02 27.31 -11.03
C VAL A 21 -47.40 26.77 -12.40
N VAL A 22 -47.60 25.46 -12.49
CA VAL A 22 -47.90 24.76 -13.75
C VAL A 22 -49.00 23.73 -13.49
N GLY A 23 -50.17 23.90 -14.11
CA GLY A 23 -51.33 23.06 -13.82
C GLY A 23 -51.71 23.06 -12.34
N GLU A 24 -51.82 21.87 -11.73
CA GLU A 24 -52.10 21.70 -10.29
C GLU A 24 -50.84 21.77 -9.40
N TYR A 25 -49.66 22.01 -9.99
CA TYR A 25 -48.39 21.99 -9.27
C TYR A 25 -47.89 23.40 -8.97
N ALA A 26 -47.36 23.56 -7.75
CA ALA A 26 -46.60 24.73 -7.34
C ALA A 26 -45.22 24.31 -6.86
N GLY A 27 -44.22 25.16 -7.11
CA GLY A 27 -42.85 24.91 -6.69
C GLY A 27 -41.90 26.00 -7.16
N VAL A 28 -40.66 25.61 -7.43
CA VAL A 28 -39.61 26.51 -7.89
C VAL A 28 -38.89 25.87 -9.07
N ILE A 29 -38.59 26.66 -10.08
CA ILE A 29 -37.71 26.30 -11.19
C ILE A 29 -36.45 27.14 -11.13
N ASN A 30 -35.34 26.52 -11.49
CA ASN A 30 -34.09 27.22 -11.68
C ASN A 30 -34.14 27.99 -13.01
N ASN A 31 -33.82 29.29 -12.99
CA ASN A 31 -34.06 30.17 -14.13
C ASN A 31 -33.23 29.80 -15.36
N ALA A 32 -32.10 29.11 -15.17
CA ALA A 32 -31.30 28.55 -16.27
C ALA A 32 -32.08 27.54 -17.14
N PHE A 33 -33.12 26.91 -16.60
CA PHE A 33 -33.92 25.90 -17.30
C PHE A 33 -35.33 26.40 -17.66
N ARG A 34 -35.67 27.65 -17.34
CA ARG A 34 -37.04 28.15 -17.54
C ARG A 34 -37.32 28.42 -19.02
N CYS A 35 -38.18 27.61 -19.63
CA CYS A 35 -38.75 27.84 -20.96
C CYS A 35 -40.20 27.32 -21.01
N GLU A 36 -40.96 27.78 -22.00
CA GLU A 36 -42.39 27.48 -22.11
C GLU A 36 -42.63 25.99 -22.37
N GLU A 37 -41.83 25.37 -23.23
CA GLU A 37 -41.97 23.95 -23.58
C GLU A 37 -41.71 23.05 -22.37
N LEU A 38 -40.69 23.37 -21.57
CA LEU A 38 -40.38 22.62 -20.35
C LEU A 38 -41.48 22.83 -19.30
N ASN A 39 -41.97 24.06 -19.10
CA ASN A 39 -43.07 24.34 -18.16
C ASN A 39 -44.33 23.54 -18.52
N GLN A 40 -44.67 23.46 -19.81
CA GLN A 40 -45.79 22.65 -20.29
C GLN A 40 -45.57 21.16 -20.06
N ALA A 41 -44.36 20.64 -20.26
CA ALA A 41 -44.03 19.26 -19.94
C ALA A 41 -44.16 18.99 -18.43
N LEU A 42 -43.66 19.90 -17.61
CA LEU A 42 -43.72 19.82 -16.15
C LEU A 42 -45.15 19.83 -15.59
N SER A 43 -46.12 20.41 -16.29
CA SER A 43 -47.53 20.36 -15.89
C SER A 43 -48.15 18.95 -15.96
N ARG A 44 -47.52 18.02 -16.69
CA ARG A 44 -48.00 16.65 -16.96
C ARG A 44 -47.03 15.56 -16.45
N VAL A 45 -46.23 15.85 -15.42
CA VAL A 45 -45.24 14.91 -14.86
C VAL A 45 -45.82 13.52 -14.53
N PRO A 46 -47.02 13.35 -13.93
CA PRO A 46 -47.56 12.01 -13.65
C PRO A 46 -47.78 11.16 -14.90
N ASP A 47 -48.19 11.78 -16.00
CA ASP A 47 -48.42 11.10 -17.29
C ASP A 47 -47.07 10.73 -17.91
N LEU A 48 -46.10 11.64 -17.85
CA LEU A 48 -44.74 11.42 -18.35
C LEU A 48 -44.02 10.30 -17.60
N LEU A 49 -44.25 10.16 -16.29
CA LEU A 49 -43.68 9.07 -15.49
C LEU A 49 -44.24 7.69 -15.86
N GLN A 50 -45.37 7.63 -16.56
CA GLN A 50 -46.01 6.40 -17.04
C GLN A 50 -45.81 6.19 -18.54
N ALA A 51 -45.13 7.12 -19.22
CA ALA A 51 -44.92 7.05 -20.65
C ALA A 51 -43.97 5.90 -21.03
N PRO A 52 -44.09 5.31 -22.23
CA PRO A 52 -43.24 4.19 -22.66
C PRO A 52 -41.75 4.51 -22.71
N ASP A 53 -41.38 5.78 -22.87
CA ASP A 53 -40.01 6.29 -22.91
C ASP A 53 -39.46 6.68 -21.52
N ALA A 54 -40.25 6.49 -20.46
CA ALA A 54 -39.81 6.68 -19.08
C ALA A 54 -39.01 5.46 -18.58
N GLU A 55 -37.78 5.68 -18.14
CA GLU A 55 -36.89 4.63 -17.67
C GLU A 55 -36.83 4.62 -16.13
N LEU A 56 -37.34 3.56 -15.50
CA LEU A 56 -37.31 3.41 -14.04
C LEU A 56 -35.92 2.99 -13.56
N ILE A 57 -35.21 3.90 -12.91
CA ILE A 57 -33.86 3.67 -12.37
C ILE A 57 -33.92 3.03 -10.98
N ALA A 58 -34.86 3.48 -10.12
CA ALA A 58 -35.06 2.88 -8.80
C ALA A 58 -36.54 2.88 -8.40
N GLY A 59 -37.06 1.72 -7.99
CA GLY A 59 -38.46 1.52 -7.61
C GLY A 59 -38.74 1.56 -6.11
N GLY A 60 -40.03 1.51 -5.77
CA GLY A 60 -40.52 1.43 -4.39
C GLY A 60 -41.34 2.65 -3.98
N ARG A 61 -41.35 2.94 -2.67
CA ARG A 61 -42.12 4.07 -2.13
C ARG A 61 -41.67 5.43 -2.66
N ASN A 62 -40.36 5.60 -2.86
CA ASN A 62 -39.84 6.72 -3.63
C ASN A 62 -39.32 6.12 -4.93
N GLN A 63 -39.50 6.84 -6.04
CA GLN A 63 -39.09 6.38 -7.36
C GLN A 63 -38.08 7.36 -7.95
N ASN A 64 -37.11 6.84 -8.68
CA ASN A 64 -36.20 7.63 -9.52
C ASN A 64 -36.43 7.20 -10.97
N VAL A 65 -36.87 8.13 -11.82
CA VAL A 65 -37.22 7.86 -13.23
C VAL A 65 -36.48 8.84 -14.12
N ARG A 66 -35.81 8.34 -15.16
CA ARG A 66 -35.21 9.17 -16.20
C ARG A 66 -36.27 9.53 -17.24
N LEU A 67 -36.35 10.80 -17.59
CA LEU A 67 -37.23 11.34 -18.63
C LEU A 67 -36.45 12.21 -19.62
N MET A 68 -36.91 12.25 -20.86
CA MET A 68 -36.42 13.18 -21.88
C MET A 68 -37.45 14.30 -22.08
N LEU A 69 -37.17 15.49 -21.55
CA LEU A 69 -38.10 16.63 -21.61
C LEU A 69 -37.75 17.60 -22.74
N PRO A 70 -38.73 18.25 -23.39
CA PRO A 70 -38.44 19.28 -24.38
C PRO A 70 -37.76 20.49 -23.73
N PHE A 71 -36.71 20.99 -24.35
CA PHE A 71 -35.95 22.15 -23.86
C PHE A 71 -35.26 22.87 -25.02
N GLN A 72 -35.56 24.17 -25.21
CA GLN A 72 -34.91 25.05 -26.20
C GLN A 72 -34.77 24.43 -27.61
N GLY A 73 -35.84 23.83 -28.14
CA GLY A 73 -35.84 23.18 -29.47
C GLY A 73 -35.20 21.79 -29.52
N GLY A 74 -34.59 21.31 -28.42
CA GLY A 74 -34.03 19.97 -28.28
C GLY A 74 -34.68 19.15 -27.17
N ARG A 75 -33.95 18.15 -26.65
CA ARG A 75 -34.35 17.32 -25.50
C ARG A 75 -33.34 17.37 -24.37
N LEU A 76 -33.83 17.45 -23.15
CA LEU A 76 -33.09 17.47 -21.89
C LEU A 76 -33.32 16.18 -21.13
N ALA A 77 -32.25 15.43 -20.84
CA ALA A 77 -32.31 14.26 -19.98
C ALA A 77 -32.39 14.70 -18.51
N VAL A 78 -33.45 14.32 -17.81
CA VAL A 78 -33.67 14.66 -16.40
C VAL A 78 -33.93 13.42 -15.55
N MET A 79 -33.52 13.49 -14.29
CA MET A 79 -33.89 12.55 -13.24
C MET A 79 -35.06 13.14 -12.45
N VAL A 80 -36.19 12.43 -12.42
CA VAL A 80 -37.34 12.76 -11.58
C VAL A 80 -37.37 11.84 -10.37
N LYS A 81 -37.17 12.43 -9.19
CA LYS A 81 -37.29 11.76 -7.90
C LYS A 81 -38.66 12.02 -7.28
N SER A 82 -39.52 11.01 -7.32
CA SER A 82 -40.87 11.02 -6.77
C SER A 82 -40.88 10.58 -5.31
N PHE A 83 -41.39 11.41 -4.40
CA PHE A 83 -41.48 11.08 -2.98
C PHE A 83 -42.86 10.57 -2.58
N GLY A 84 -42.97 9.30 -2.17
CA GLY A 84 -44.26 8.71 -1.84
C GLY A 84 -44.94 9.29 -0.59
N LYS A 85 -46.28 9.37 -0.64
CA LYS A 85 -47.18 9.96 0.36
C LYS A 85 -46.82 9.58 1.80
N GLN A 86 -46.64 10.57 2.66
CA GLN A 86 -46.27 10.37 4.07
C GLN A 86 -47.48 10.33 5.00
N LYS A 87 -47.26 10.11 6.31
CA LYS A 87 -48.34 10.13 7.30
C LYS A 87 -48.76 11.59 7.52
N ARG A 88 -50.06 11.85 7.76
CA ARG A 88 -50.61 13.22 7.90
C ARG A 88 -49.88 14.09 8.92
N TRP A 89 -49.48 13.51 10.07
CA TRP A 89 -48.72 14.25 11.07
C TRP A 89 -47.32 14.66 10.58
N LYS A 90 -46.70 13.88 9.68
CA LYS A 90 -45.41 14.26 9.08
C LYS A 90 -45.58 15.41 8.09
N ASP A 91 -46.66 15.40 7.31
CA ASP A 91 -47.00 16.57 6.47
C ASP A 91 -47.18 17.81 7.34
N TYR A 92 -47.93 17.70 8.44
CA TYR A 92 -48.11 18.82 9.36
C TYR A 92 -46.77 19.36 9.89
N VAL A 93 -45.85 18.48 10.30
CA VAL A 93 -44.51 18.88 10.76
C VAL A 93 -43.69 19.50 9.63
N ASP A 94 -43.69 18.88 8.45
CA ASP A 94 -42.93 19.36 7.29
C ASP A 94 -43.49 20.65 6.71
N ILE A 95 -44.78 20.93 6.89
CA ILE A 95 -45.43 22.18 6.47
C ILE A 95 -45.10 23.31 7.46
N ARG A 96 -45.16 23.02 8.77
CA ARG A 96 -45.12 24.05 9.81
C ARG A 96 -43.72 24.36 10.34
N TYR A 97 -42.85 23.36 10.35
CA TYR A 97 -41.54 23.45 11.04
C TYR A 97 -40.36 23.03 10.18
N ARG A 98 -40.61 22.44 9.00
CA ARG A 98 -39.56 22.07 8.05
C ARG A 98 -39.98 22.46 6.65
N LYS A 99 -39.29 21.90 5.67
CA LYS A 99 -39.58 21.97 4.25
C LYS A 99 -39.78 20.55 3.75
N THR A 100 -40.52 20.38 2.67
CA THR A 100 -40.79 19.06 2.09
C THR A 100 -39.53 18.40 1.58
N LYS A 101 -39.59 17.10 1.23
CA LYS A 101 -38.40 16.39 0.73
C LYS A 101 -37.92 16.95 -0.59
N ALA A 102 -38.83 17.24 -1.53
CA ALA A 102 -38.46 17.78 -2.83
C ALA A 102 -37.86 19.18 -2.71
N GLN A 103 -38.48 20.05 -1.91
CA GLN A 103 -37.94 21.38 -1.65
C GLN A 103 -36.55 21.31 -1.00
N ARG A 104 -36.35 20.45 0.02
CA ARG A 104 -35.04 20.28 0.66
C ARG A 104 -33.98 19.74 -0.29
N SER A 105 -34.33 18.82 -1.18
CA SER A 105 -33.42 18.33 -2.22
C SER A 105 -33.00 19.44 -3.18
N PHE A 106 -33.96 20.26 -3.65
CA PHE A 106 -33.68 21.38 -4.55
C PHE A 106 -32.79 22.44 -3.90
N GLU A 107 -33.14 22.88 -2.70
CA GLU A 107 -32.35 23.89 -1.98
C GLU A 107 -30.94 23.39 -1.64
N ALA A 108 -30.79 22.11 -1.27
CA ALA A 108 -29.49 21.51 -1.03
C ALA A 108 -28.66 21.44 -2.32
N ALA A 109 -29.24 21.00 -3.43
CA ALA A 109 -28.55 20.92 -4.72
C ALA A 109 -28.11 22.32 -5.19
N LEU A 110 -28.98 23.34 -5.03
CA LEU A 110 -28.68 24.71 -5.40
C LEU A 110 -27.55 25.28 -4.54
N HIS A 111 -27.56 25.02 -3.24
CA HIS A 111 -26.49 25.41 -2.31
C HIS A 111 -25.15 24.78 -2.70
N LEU A 112 -25.13 23.48 -2.98
CA LEU A 112 -23.91 22.78 -3.40
C LEU A 112 -23.38 23.29 -4.73
N LYS A 113 -24.23 23.47 -5.75
CA LYS A 113 -23.83 24.05 -7.05
C LYS A 113 -23.27 25.46 -6.90
N THR A 114 -23.91 26.30 -6.08
CA THR A 114 -23.45 27.68 -5.82
C THR A 114 -22.05 27.70 -5.19
N ASN A 115 -21.74 26.71 -4.35
CA ASN A 115 -20.43 26.56 -3.72
C ASN A 115 -19.46 25.67 -4.53
N LYS A 116 -19.75 25.42 -5.82
CA LYS A 116 -18.92 24.60 -6.72
C LYS A 116 -18.67 23.18 -6.21
N VAL A 117 -19.61 22.62 -5.45
CA VAL A 117 -19.56 21.23 -4.98
C VAL A 117 -20.29 20.34 -5.99
N GLY A 118 -19.69 19.19 -6.32
CA GLY A 118 -20.25 18.23 -7.26
C GLY A 118 -21.61 17.68 -6.83
N THR A 119 -22.63 17.96 -7.63
CA THR A 119 -23.98 17.40 -7.54
C THR A 119 -24.70 17.63 -8.87
N SER A 120 -25.73 16.86 -9.19
CA SER A 120 -26.51 17.05 -10.41
C SER A 120 -27.24 18.38 -10.37
N ALA A 121 -27.28 19.11 -11.50
CA ALA A 121 -27.87 20.46 -11.51
C ALA A 121 -29.38 20.39 -11.22
N PRO A 122 -29.89 21.14 -10.23
CA PRO A 122 -31.32 21.13 -9.91
C PRO A 122 -32.10 21.92 -10.96
N VAL A 123 -33.07 21.26 -11.59
CA VAL A 123 -33.97 21.87 -12.59
C VAL A 123 -35.16 22.51 -11.88
N ALA A 124 -35.91 21.72 -11.10
CA ALA A 124 -37.09 22.20 -10.39
C ALA A 124 -37.45 21.29 -9.20
N PHE A 125 -38.32 21.80 -8.33
CA PHE A 125 -39.18 20.94 -7.51
C PHE A 125 -40.65 21.30 -7.74
N LEU A 126 -41.52 20.30 -7.70
CA LEU A 126 -42.95 20.45 -7.95
C LEU A 126 -43.75 19.72 -6.87
N GLU A 127 -44.80 20.38 -6.38
CA GLU A 127 -45.67 19.83 -5.36
C GLU A 127 -47.13 20.05 -5.68
N ARG A 128 -47.94 19.02 -5.41
CA ARG A 128 -49.39 19.10 -5.46
C ARG A 128 -49.96 18.92 -4.08
N ARG A 129 -50.77 19.88 -3.66
CA ARG A 129 -51.35 19.91 -2.32
C ARG A 129 -52.88 19.94 -2.41
N CYS A 130 -53.52 19.18 -1.54
CA CYS A 130 -54.96 19.22 -1.33
C CYS A 130 -55.22 19.61 0.13
N GLY A 131 -55.50 20.89 0.38
CA GLY A 131 -55.52 21.45 1.74
C GLY A 131 -54.17 21.29 2.44
N ASN A 132 -54.16 20.73 3.66
CA ASN A 132 -52.94 20.48 4.44
C ASN A 132 -52.21 19.17 4.07
N ARG A 133 -52.57 18.55 2.94
CA ARG A 133 -52.04 17.26 2.52
C ARG A 133 -51.12 17.42 1.31
N LEU A 134 -49.88 16.91 1.43
CA LEU A 134 -48.98 16.75 0.31
C LEU A 134 -49.36 15.47 -0.44
N GLU A 135 -49.99 15.63 -1.61
CA GLU A 135 -50.43 14.51 -2.44
C GLU A 135 -49.28 14.00 -3.30
N GLU A 136 -48.52 14.91 -3.90
CA GLU A 136 -47.39 14.58 -4.77
C GLU A 136 -46.24 15.56 -4.55
N SER A 137 -45.01 15.07 -4.70
CA SER A 137 -43.78 15.83 -4.44
C SER A 137 -42.65 15.26 -5.30
N TYR A 138 -42.13 16.07 -6.21
CA TYR A 138 -41.13 15.70 -7.20
C TYR A 138 -39.93 16.62 -7.11
N PHE A 139 -38.73 16.03 -7.05
CA PHE A 139 -37.47 16.75 -7.26
C PHE A 139 -36.92 16.38 -8.63
N ILE A 140 -36.54 17.36 -9.43
CA ILE A 140 -36.09 17.18 -10.81
C ILE A 140 -34.69 17.77 -10.94
N SER A 141 -33.74 16.96 -11.39
CA SER A 141 -32.36 17.37 -11.69
C SER A 141 -31.98 16.91 -13.09
N LEU A 142 -30.86 17.42 -13.60
CA LEU A 142 -30.25 16.82 -14.79
C LEU A 142 -29.91 15.35 -14.53
N PHE A 143 -30.08 14.53 -15.56
CA PHE A 143 -29.64 13.14 -15.54
C PHE A 143 -28.15 13.09 -15.91
N GLU A 144 -27.37 12.41 -15.09
CA GLU A 144 -25.96 12.20 -15.35
C GLU A 144 -25.78 10.85 -16.04
N GLU A 145 -25.31 10.89 -17.28
CA GLU A 145 -24.96 9.71 -18.04
C GLU A 145 -23.51 9.31 -17.70
N GLN A 146 -23.17 8.03 -17.92
CA GLN A 146 -21.79 7.52 -17.74
C GLN A 146 -21.24 7.71 -16.31
N VAL A 147 -22.06 7.38 -15.30
CA VAL A 147 -21.66 7.42 -13.89
C VAL A 147 -21.83 6.06 -13.25
N THR A 148 -20.95 5.75 -12.30
CA THR A 148 -21.06 4.59 -11.40
C THR A 148 -21.14 5.05 -9.95
N SER A 149 -21.72 4.24 -9.06
CA SER A 149 -21.70 4.56 -7.64
C SER A 149 -20.31 4.23 -7.06
N PHE A 150 -19.85 5.02 -6.09
CA PHE A 150 -18.61 4.70 -5.36
C PHE A 150 -18.71 3.35 -4.65
N HIS A 151 -19.92 2.93 -4.24
CA HIS A 151 -20.18 1.60 -3.69
C HIS A 151 -19.81 0.49 -4.67
N ASP A 152 -20.29 0.56 -5.90
CA ASP A 152 -20.08 -0.51 -6.88
C ASP A 152 -18.64 -0.48 -7.40
N GLN A 153 -18.06 0.71 -7.59
CA GLN A 153 -16.67 0.84 -8.02
C GLN A 153 -15.69 0.31 -6.97
N ILE A 154 -15.81 0.69 -5.69
CA ILE A 154 -14.89 0.20 -4.65
C ILE A 154 -15.02 -1.31 -4.44
N ILE A 155 -16.22 -1.89 -4.55
CA ILE A 155 -16.42 -3.33 -4.44
C ILE A 155 -15.82 -4.06 -5.65
N SER A 156 -16.04 -3.53 -6.86
CA SER A 156 -15.46 -4.08 -8.08
C SER A 156 -13.93 -4.08 -8.02
N THR A 157 -13.32 -2.95 -7.66
CA THR A 157 -11.86 -2.81 -7.52
C THR A 157 -11.33 -3.77 -6.46
N LEU A 158 -11.93 -3.83 -5.27
CA LEU A 158 -11.41 -4.70 -4.18
C LEU A 158 -11.63 -6.20 -4.40
N ASN A 159 -12.55 -6.61 -5.28
CA ASN A 159 -12.74 -8.03 -5.66
C ASN A 159 -11.87 -8.46 -6.85
N GLY A 160 -11.22 -7.52 -7.54
CA GLY A 160 -10.27 -7.80 -8.62
C GLY A 160 -8.83 -7.90 -8.12
N GLU A 161 -7.90 -7.34 -8.89
CA GLU A 161 -6.46 -7.23 -8.56
C GLU A 161 -6.11 -5.75 -8.31
N PRO A 162 -6.56 -5.16 -7.19
CA PRO A 162 -6.48 -3.72 -6.98
C PRO A 162 -5.04 -3.24 -6.79
N THR A 163 -4.73 -2.10 -7.40
CA THR A 163 -3.50 -1.35 -7.14
C THR A 163 -3.74 -0.07 -6.35
N CYS A 164 -2.73 0.38 -5.61
CA CYS A 164 -2.74 1.70 -4.98
C CYS A 164 -2.82 2.83 -6.01
N GLY A 165 -2.21 2.66 -7.18
CA GLY A 165 -2.30 3.56 -8.33
C GLY A 165 -3.74 3.80 -8.80
N GLU A 166 -4.61 2.78 -8.77
CA GLU A 166 -6.04 2.92 -9.07
C GLU A 166 -6.84 3.45 -7.86
N LEU A 167 -6.57 2.90 -6.68
CA LEU A 167 -7.37 3.15 -5.48
C LEU A 167 -7.17 4.57 -4.92
N ALA A 168 -5.93 5.06 -4.86
CA ALA A 168 -5.62 6.35 -4.25
C ALA A 168 -6.28 7.54 -4.97
N PRO A 169 -6.24 7.65 -6.32
CA PRO A 169 -6.95 8.70 -7.05
C PRO A 169 -8.47 8.64 -6.87
N MET A 170 -9.07 7.44 -6.88
CA MET A 170 -10.50 7.28 -6.62
C MET A 170 -10.87 7.80 -5.23
N LEU A 171 -10.14 7.39 -4.19
CA LEU A 171 -10.36 7.86 -2.82
C LEU A 171 -10.14 9.35 -2.68
N ALA A 172 -9.13 9.91 -3.37
CA ALA A 172 -8.86 11.34 -3.35
C ALA A 172 -10.02 12.15 -3.95
N ARG A 173 -10.56 11.73 -5.09
CA ARG A 173 -11.71 12.36 -5.72
C ARG A 173 -12.93 12.39 -4.78
N VAL A 174 -13.21 11.29 -4.08
CA VAL A 174 -14.32 11.20 -3.12
C VAL A 174 -14.05 12.02 -1.85
N ALA A 175 -12.83 12.00 -1.34
CA ALA A 175 -12.42 12.73 -0.15
C ALA A 175 -12.48 14.25 -0.37
N GLU A 176 -12.02 14.72 -1.54
CA GLU A 176 -12.10 16.12 -1.96
C GLU A 176 -13.55 16.59 -2.10
N LEU A 177 -14.41 15.78 -2.72
CA LEU A 177 -15.84 16.08 -2.82
C LEU A 177 -16.47 16.21 -1.43
N CYS A 178 -16.19 15.25 -0.54
CA CYS A 178 -16.66 15.30 0.84
C CYS A 178 -16.13 16.53 1.58
N ARG A 179 -14.86 16.93 1.34
CA ARG A 179 -14.27 18.12 1.94
C ARG A 179 -14.98 19.37 1.45
N ALA A 180 -15.10 19.55 0.13
CA ALA A 180 -15.78 20.69 -0.48
C ALA A 180 -17.24 20.82 0.01
N MET A 181 -17.96 19.69 0.11
CA MET A 181 -19.30 19.64 0.70
C MET A 181 -19.31 20.18 2.15
N HIS A 182 -18.41 19.70 2.99
CA HIS A 182 -18.34 20.11 4.39
C HIS A 182 -17.85 21.55 4.57
N ASP A 183 -16.93 22.02 3.72
CA ASP A 183 -16.43 23.40 3.72
C ASP A 183 -17.50 24.39 3.24
N ALA A 184 -18.39 23.97 2.35
CA ALA A 184 -19.62 24.70 2.02
C ALA A 184 -20.67 24.70 3.15
N GLY A 185 -20.37 24.13 4.32
CA GLY A 185 -21.29 24.10 5.46
C GLY A 185 -22.41 23.06 5.35
N PHE A 186 -22.35 22.16 4.36
CA PHE A 186 -23.40 21.16 4.14
C PHE A 186 -23.03 19.81 4.77
N ILE A 187 -23.94 19.26 5.58
CA ILE A 187 -23.86 17.87 6.07
C ILE A 187 -24.92 17.03 5.37
N HIS A 188 -24.57 15.84 4.89
CA HIS A 188 -25.47 14.99 4.12
C HIS A 188 -26.46 14.23 5.01
N HIS A 189 -26.03 13.81 6.20
CA HIS A 189 -26.74 12.92 7.13
C HIS A 189 -27.07 11.52 6.60
N ASP A 190 -26.65 11.17 5.38
CA ASP A 190 -26.83 9.84 4.78
C ASP A 190 -25.72 9.53 3.77
N LEU A 191 -24.49 9.98 4.05
CA LEU A 191 -23.31 9.82 3.21
C LEU A 191 -22.78 8.36 3.16
N GLY A 192 -23.60 7.44 2.67
CA GLY A 192 -23.15 6.08 2.32
C GLY A 192 -22.49 6.07 0.94
N ASN A 193 -21.66 5.05 0.67
CA ASN A 193 -20.90 4.95 -0.59
C ASN A 193 -21.81 5.02 -1.84
N GLN A 194 -23.06 4.53 -1.74
CA GLN A 194 -24.01 4.53 -2.85
C GLN A 194 -24.58 5.92 -3.21
N ASN A 195 -24.40 6.92 -2.34
CA ASN A 195 -24.88 8.29 -2.56
C ASN A 195 -23.79 9.19 -3.17
N ILE A 196 -22.69 8.60 -3.60
CA ILE A 196 -21.58 9.26 -4.27
C ILE A 196 -21.45 8.63 -5.66
N LEU A 197 -21.53 9.46 -6.69
CA LEU A 197 -21.39 9.06 -8.08
C LEU A 197 -20.01 9.47 -8.60
N LEU A 198 -19.39 8.59 -9.35
CA LEU A 198 -18.09 8.76 -9.99
C LEU A 198 -18.28 8.70 -11.51
N PRO A 199 -17.71 9.64 -12.28
CA PRO A 199 -17.77 9.58 -13.74
C PRO A 199 -16.97 8.39 -14.27
N GLN A 200 -17.45 7.80 -15.37
CA GLN A 200 -16.77 6.75 -16.14
C GLN A 200 -16.02 7.38 -17.33
N GLY A 201 -14.79 6.91 -17.60
CA GLY A 201 -13.95 7.37 -18.72
C GLY A 201 -13.03 8.55 -18.38
N GLU A 202 -11.93 8.69 -19.14
CA GLU A 202 -11.00 9.84 -19.05
C GLU A 202 -11.56 11.11 -19.73
N GLU A 203 -12.49 10.96 -20.68
CA GLU A 203 -13.09 12.04 -21.47
C GLU A 203 -14.52 12.43 -21.03
N SER A 204 -14.89 12.28 -19.75
CA SER A 204 -16.16 12.82 -19.28
C SER A 204 -16.00 14.32 -18.98
N ASP A 205 -16.60 15.20 -19.79
CA ASP A 205 -16.67 16.67 -19.58
C ASP A 205 -17.29 17.07 -18.22
N SER A 206 -17.90 16.13 -17.50
CA SER A 206 -18.41 16.33 -16.14
C SER A 206 -17.36 16.34 -15.02
N GLY A 207 -16.11 15.88 -15.28
CA GLY A 207 -14.85 16.03 -14.51
C GLY A 207 -14.77 15.66 -13.01
N CYS A 208 -15.90 15.67 -12.28
CA CYS A 208 -15.95 15.73 -10.82
C CYS A 208 -16.93 14.69 -10.27
N ALA A 209 -16.56 14.07 -9.16
CA ALA A 209 -17.48 13.22 -8.40
C ALA A 209 -18.70 14.02 -7.91
N GLN A 210 -19.85 13.36 -7.77
CA GLN A 210 -21.11 14.01 -7.44
C GLN A 210 -21.79 13.39 -6.23
N ILE A 211 -22.44 14.22 -5.42
CA ILE A 211 -23.29 13.79 -4.29
C ILE A 211 -24.75 13.81 -4.71
N ILE A 212 -25.46 12.72 -4.40
CA ILE A 212 -26.90 12.56 -4.66
C ILE A 212 -27.68 12.24 -3.38
N ASP A 213 -29.01 12.15 -3.47
CA ASP A 213 -29.91 11.94 -2.33
C ASP A 213 -29.77 12.95 -1.17
N LEU A 214 -29.85 14.23 -1.52
CA LEU A 214 -29.64 15.35 -0.61
C LEU A 214 -30.79 15.61 0.38
N ASN A 215 -31.89 14.85 0.31
CA ASN A 215 -33.13 15.15 1.03
C ASN A 215 -33.03 15.08 2.56
N ARG A 216 -31.95 14.52 3.12
CA ARG A 216 -31.68 14.44 4.56
C ARG A 216 -30.68 15.48 5.04
N GLY A 217 -30.03 16.16 4.10
CA GLY A 217 -28.96 17.08 4.40
C GLY A 217 -29.41 18.34 5.13
N ARG A 218 -28.44 19.07 5.66
CA ARG A 218 -28.63 20.34 6.36
C ARG A 218 -27.47 21.28 6.06
N ILE A 219 -27.80 22.56 5.98
CA ILE A 219 -26.84 23.64 5.78
C ILE A 219 -26.60 24.31 7.14
N PHE A 220 -25.33 24.53 7.46
CA PHE A 220 -24.84 25.23 8.63
C PHE A 220 -23.87 26.33 8.18
N PRO A 221 -23.69 27.42 8.96
CA PRO A 221 -22.64 28.41 8.66
C PRO A 221 -21.23 27.79 8.67
N GLU A 222 -20.98 26.90 9.63
CA GLU A 222 -19.72 26.16 9.75
C GLU A 222 -19.97 24.79 10.39
N LEU A 223 -19.22 23.77 9.97
CA LEU A 223 -19.30 22.43 10.54
C LEU A 223 -18.18 22.15 11.54
N SER A 224 -18.56 21.73 12.74
CA SER A 224 -17.62 21.20 13.72
C SER A 224 -16.98 19.88 13.26
N MET A 225 -15.79 19.57 13.79
CA MET A 225 -15.13 18.27 13.58
C MET A 225 -16.03 17.08 13.92
N ARG A 226 -16.87 17.20 14.96
CA ARG A 226 -17.81 16.16 15.36
C ARG A 226 -18.88 15.92 14.29
N GLN A 227 -19.41 16.97 13.68
CA GLN A 227 -20.39 16.87 12.59
C GLN A 227 -19.75 16.22 11.36
N ARG A 228 -18.56 16.69 10.95
CA ARG A 228 -17.80 16.11 9.83
C ARG A 228 -17.53 14.62 10.06
N ALA A 229 -16.99 14.26 11.23
CA ALA A 229 -16.73 12.86 11.59
C ALA A 229 -17.99 11.98 11.62
N GLN A 230 -19.12 12.52 12.09
CA GLN A 230 -20.38 11.78 12.10
C GLN A 230 -20.88 11.47 10.69
N ASP A 231 -20.74 12.40 9.75
CA ASP A 231 -21.16 12.16 8.37
C ASP A 231 -20.22 11.18 7.67
N LEU A 232 -18.91 11.38 7.79
CA LEU A 232 -17.88 10.49 7.23
C LEU A 232 -17.97 9.06 7.76
N SER A 233 -18.40 8.86 9.01
CA SER A 233 -18.54 7.51 9.61
C SER A 233 -19.63 6.63 8.97
N ARG A 234 -20.36 7.15 7.99
CA ARG A 234 -21.33 6.41 7.17
C ARG A 234 -20.71 5.76 5.94
N LEU A 235 -19.52 6.20 5.55
CA LEU A 235 -18.73 5.55 4.50
C LEU A 235 -18.29 4.17 4.99
N ASN A 236 -18.38 3.18 4.12
CA ASN A 236 -17.96 1.82 4.41
C ASN A 236 -16.67 1.52 3.66
N LEU A 237 -15.55 1.54 4.37
CA LEU A 237 -14.21 1.25 3.83
C LEU A 237 -13.43 0.36 4.80
N PRO A 238 -12.48 -0.46 4.31
CA PRO A 238 -11.50 -1.14 5.15
C PRO A 238 -10.77 -0.14 6.07
N SER A 239 -10.38 -0.56 7.27
CA SER A 239 -10.01 0.40 8.32
C SER A 239 -8.79 1.25 8.02
N GLU A 240 -7.75 0.70 7.36
CA GLU A 240 -6.57 1.50 6.98
C GLU A 240 -6.88 2.39 5.77
N ILE A 241 -7.64 1.87 4.79
CA ILE A 241 -8.16 2.66 3.66
C ILE A 241 -8.98 3.86 4.17
N MET A 242 -9.76 3.67 5.23
CA MET A 242 -10.49 4.76 5.89
C MET A 242 -9.55 5.74 6.59
N GLN A 243 -8.46 5.29 7.22
CA GLN A 243 -7.48 6.22 7.82
C GLN A 243 -6.84 7.10 6.75
N MET A 244 -6.43 6.49 5.63
CA MET A 244 -5.95 7.18 4.44
C MET A 244 -6.99 8.14 3.88
N PHE A 245 -8.26 7.72 3.77
CA PHE A 245 -9.35 8.59 3.32
C PHE A 245 -9.48 9.85 4.19
N LEU A 246 -9.40 9.70 5.52
CA LEU A 246 -9.46 10.83 6.45
C LEU A 246 -8.27 11.80 6.29
N ASP A 247 -7.08 11.26 6.01
CA ASP A 247 -5.88 12.05 5.74
C ASP A 247 -6.00 12.83 4.43
N ILE A 248 -6.47 12.19 3.35
CA ILE A 248 -6.70 12.87 2.07
C ILE A 248 -7.80 13.92 2.22
N TYR A 249 -8.88 13.59 2.93
CA TYR A 249 -9.97 14.50 3.24
C TYR A 249 -9.48 15.74 3.99
N TRP A 250 -8.55 15.58 4.93
CA TRP A 250 -8.00 16.69 5.69
C TRP A 250 -6.89 17.44 4.93
N GLY A 251 -6.23 16.77 3.98
CA GLY A 251 -5.11 17.26 3.17
C GLY A 251 -3.75 17.19 3.87
N LYS A 252 -3.72 16.84 5.15
CA LYS A 252 -2.55 16.57 5.98
C LYS A 252 -2.94 15.52 7.04
N PRO A 253 -2.02 15.02 7.89
CA PRO A 253 -2.37 14.06 8.91
C PRO A 253 -3.62 14.49 9.71
N ALA A 254 -4.68 13.71 9.61
CA ALA A 254 -5.99 14.05 10.13
C ALA A 254 -5.94 14.14 11.66
N PRO A 255 -6.52 15.20 12.28
CA PRO A 255 -6.46 15.40 13.72
C PRO A 255 -7.02 14.19 14.48
N GLU A 256 -6.35 13.81 15.57
CA GLU A 256 -6.80 12.66 16.38
C GLU A 256 -8.21 12.85 16.95
N LEU A 257 -8.64 14.11 17.15
CA LEU A 257 -10.02 14.43 17.56
C LEU A 257 -11.05 14.02 16.49
N LEU A 258 -10.75 14.24 15.20
CA LEU A 258 -11.60 13.80 14.08
C LEU A 258 -11.68 12.27 14.06
N ARG A 259 -10.53 11.59 14.15
CA ARG A 259 -10.45 10.11 14.18
C ARG A 259 -11.20 9.51 15.37
N THR A 260 -11.10 10.13 16.54
CA THR A 260 -11.79 9.70 17.76
C THR A 260 -13.31 9.77 17.59
N TRP A 261 -13.84 10.91 17.11
CA TRP A 261 -15.26 11.03 16.82
C TRP A 261 -15.71 10.02 15.76
N HIS A 262 -14.93 9.88 14.68
CA HIS A 262 -15.22 8.95 13.60
C HIS A 262 -15.34 7.50 14.13
N ARG A 263 -14.32 7.01 14.86
CA ARG A 263 -14.34 5.66 15.47
C ARG A 263 -15.53 5.46 16.41
N ARG A 264 -15.88 6.49 17.19
CA ARG A 264 -17.06 6.45 18.08
C ARG A 264 -18.35 6.26 17.27
N TYR A 265 -18.56 7.05 16.22
CA TYR A 265 -19.78 6.94 15.41
C TYR A 265 -19.83 5.65 14.60
N VAL A 266 -18.72 5.16 14.03
CA VAL A 266 -18.63 3.83 13.41
C VAL A 266 -19.05 2.75 14.41
N SER A 267 -18.56 2.81 15.65
CA SER A 267 -18.91 1.85 16.70
C SER A 267 -20.40 1.88 17.05
N LEU A 268 -20.99 3.09 17.15
CA LEU A 268 -22.43 3.25 17.38
C LEU A 268 -23.26 2.72 16.20
N PHE A 269 -22.82 2.93 14.97
CA PHE A 269 -23.48 2.39 13.77
C PHE A 269 -23.40 0.86 13.74
N ARG A 270 -22.23 0.28 13.99
CA ARG A 270 -22.05 -1.18 14.12
C ARG A 270 -22.95 -1.75 15.21
N LEU A 271 -22.99 -1.15 16.39
CA LEU A 271 -23.89 -1.58 17.47
C LEU A 271 -25.36 -1.51 17.06
N ARG A 272 -25.77 -0.41 16.41
CA ARG A 272 -27.14 -0.26 15.90
C ARG A 272 -27.46 -1.28 14.81
N ALA A 273 -26.53 -1.57 13.91
CA ALA A 273 -26.68 -2.59 12.87
C ALA A 273 -26.81 -4.00 13.49
N ASN A 274 -25.90 -4.37 14.39
CA ASN A 274 -25.88 -5.68 15.05
C ASN A 274 -27.13 -5.93 15.91
N THR A 275 -27.65 -4.89 16.56
CA THR A 275 -28.91 -4.97 17.34
C THR A 275 -30.17 -4.82 16.49
N ARG A 276 -30.06 -4.66 15.16
CA ARG A 276 -31.23 -4.50 14.28
C ARG A 276 -32.14 -5.73 14.30
N ARG A 277 -31.58 -6.93 14.43
CA ARG A 277 -32.35 -8.19 14.59
C ARG A 277 -33.21 -8.18 15.86
N LEU A 278 -32.72 -7.59 16.95
CA LEU A 278 -33.48 -7.43 18.19
C LEU A 278 -34.60 -6.40 18.05
N ARG A 279 -34.36 -5.32 17.29
CA ARG A 279 -35.32 -4.21 17.11
C ARG A 279 -36.37 -4.48 16.03
N HIS A 280 -36.08 -5.33 15.05
CA HIS A 280 -36.94 -5.64 13.90
C HIS A 280 -36.89 -7.13 13.50
N PRO A 281 -37.23 -8.07 14.40
CA PRO A 281 -37.01 -9.50 14.19
C PRO A 281 -37.73 -10.05 12.96
N ILE A 282 -39.01 -9.67 12.74
CA ILE A 282 -39.82 -10.15 11.61
C ILE A 282 -39.24 -9.68 10.27
N ARG A 283 -38.83 -8.41 10.19
CA ARG A 283 -38.28 -7.84 8.95
C ARG A 283 -36.94 -8.49 8.62
N GLU A 284 -36.08 -8.72 9.61
CA GLU A 284 -34.80 -9.38 9.39
C GLU A 284 -34.95 -10.84 9.00
N ALA A 285 -35.92 -11.57 9.57
CA ALA A 285 -36.22 -12.94 9.16
C ALA A 285 -36.69 -13.01 7.70
N ARG A 286 -37.52 -12.04 7.25
CA ARG A 286 -37.94 -11.95 5.85
C ARG A 286 -36.77 -11.63 4.93
N LEU A 287 -35.96 -10.62 5.27
CA LEU A 287 -34.78 -10.24 4.50
C LEU A 287 -33.73 -11.36 4.43
N ALA A 288 -33.57 -12.15 5.50
CA ALA A 288 -32.69 -13.31 5.50
C ALA A 288 -33.16 -14.36 4.50
N ARG A 289 -34.46 -14.69 4.49
CA ARG A 289 -35.03 -15.60 3.47
C ARG A 289 -34.86 -15.06 2.05
N GLU A 290 -35.07 -13.76 1.84
CA GLU A 290 -34.85 -13.12 0.53
C GLU A 290 -33.38 -13.23 0.09
N ARG A 291 -32.42 -13.07 1.02
CA ARG A 291 -30.98 -13.22 0.77
C ARG A 291 -30.54 -14.66 0.50
N ASP A 292 -31.17 -15.64 1.15
CA ASP A 292 -30.91 -17.06 0.88
C ASP A 292 -31.35 -17.44 -0.55
N ILE A 293 -32.38 -16.78 -1.08
CA ILE A 293 -32.89 -16.97 -2.44
C ILE A 293 -32.07 -16.17 -3.47
N HIS A 294 -31.65 -14.95 -3.10
CA HIS A 294 -30.88 -14.03 -3.94
C HIS A 294 -29.64 -13.54 -3.18
N PRO A 295 -28.51 -14.26 -3.24
CA PRO A 295 -27.28 -13.82 -2.58
C PRO A 295 -26.83 -12.47 -3.16
N GLU A 296 -26.26 -11.61 -2.29
CA GLU A 296 -25.75 -10.29 -2.71
C GLU A 296 -24.58 -10.49 -3.68
N VAL A 297 -24.80 -10.17 -4.96
CA VAL A 297 -23.80 -10.31 -6.03
C VAL A 297 -22.65 -9.31 -5.87
N ASN A 298 -22.91 -8.16 -5.24
CA ASN A 298 -21.95 -7.08 -5.04
C ASN A 298 -21.70 -6.82 -3.55
N ALA A 299 -20.95 -7.71 -2.90
CA ALA A 299 -20.52 -7.57 -1.51
C ALA A 299 -19.01 -7.25 -1.44
N PHE A 300 -18.61 -6.53 -0.40
CA PHE A 300 -17.19 -6.36 -0.08
C PHE A 300 -16.54 -7.73 0.18
N PRO A 301 -15.30 -7.95 -0.28
CA PRO A 301 -14.54 -9.13 0.10
C PRO A 301 -14.39 -9.22 1.62
N ALA A 302 -14.20 -10.44 2.14
CA ALA A 302 -13.97 -10.62 3.56
C ALA A 302 -12.69 -9.88 3.98
N PRO A 303 -12.61 -9.30 5.19
CA PRO A 303 -11.45 -8.50 5.59
C PRO A 303 -10.09 -9.19 5.47
N ARG A 304 -10.03 -10.52 5.63
CA ARG A 304 -8.79 -11.30 5.46
C ARG A 304 -8.36 -11.48 4.01
N ASP A 305 -9.31 -11.32 3.09
CA ASP A 305 -9.13 -11.59 1.66
C ASP A 305 -8.88 -10.31 0.86
N ILE A 306 -8.92 -9.13 1.51
CA ILE A 306 -8.51 -7.88 0.88
C ILE A 306 -6.99 -7.87 0.74
N TRP A 307 -6.51 -7.90 -0.49
CA TRP A 307 -5.11 -7.77 -0.87
C TRP A 307 -4.98 -6.70 -1.95
N ILE A 308 -4.05 -5.77 -1.77
CA ILE A 308 -3.86 -4.61 -2.66
C ILE A 308 -2.37 -4.49 -2.93
N TRP A 309 -2.00 -4.39 -4.21
CA TRP A 309 -0.62 -4.15 -4.62
C TRP A 309 -0.30 -2.65 -4.61
N ASP A 310 0.85 -2.27 -4.09
CA ASP A 310 1.35 -0.90 -4.18
C ASP A 310 2.44 -0.80 -5.24
N ASP A 311 2.02 -0.43 -6.44
CA ASP A 311 2.80 -0.29 -7.66
C ASP A 311 3.89 0.80 -7.59
N ARG A 312 3.82 1.71 -6.61
CA ARG A 312 4.82 2.78 -6.45
C ARG A 312 5.97 2.41 -5.52
N SER A 313 5.73 1.49 -4.59
CA SER A 313 6.74 1.04 -3.62
C SER A 313 7.08 -0.45 -3.73
N ASP A 314 6.47 -1.16 -4.68
CA ASP A 314 6.67 -2.59 -5.02
C ASP A 314 6.47 -3.53 -3.84
N GLN A 315 5.35 -3.35 -3.13
CA GLN A 315 4.97 -4.19 -1.99
C GLN A 315 3.46 -4.27 -1.83
N ALA A 316 2.99 -5.26 -1.06
CA ALA A 316 1.58 -5.29 -0.68
C ALA A 316 1.22 -4.16 0.30
N PHE A 317 0.06 -3.52 0.10
CA PHE A 317 -0.52 -2.51 0.99
C PHE A 317 -1.36 -3.16 2.10
N SER A 318 -1.30 -2.61 3.31
CA SER A 318 -2.07 -3.12 4.45
C SER A 318 -3.46 -2.47 4.50
N ALA A 319 -4.50 -3.15 3.99
CA ALA A 319 -5.87 -2.61 3.96
C ALA A 319 -6.54 -2.41 5.35
N LEU A 320 -6.01 -3.03 6.40
CA LEU A 320 -6.62 -3.05 7.74
C LEU A 320 -5.69 -2.46 8.80
N GLU A 321 -6.24 -1.71 9.76
CA GLU A 321 -5.53 -1.22 10.95
C GLU A 321 -5.00 -2.38 11.81
N ARG A 322 -3.86 -2.17 12.48
CA ARG A 322 -3.23 -3.17 13.37
C ARG A 322 -4.21 -3.78 14.37
N LYS A 323 -5.08 -2.96 14.98
CA LYS A 323 -6.07 -3.41 15.97
C LYS A 323 -7.12 -4.35 15.36
N GLU A 324 -7.45 -4.18 14.08
CA GLU A 324 -8.36 -5.07 13.37
C GLU A 324 -7.67 -6.38 12.97
N ARG A 325 -6.45 -6.30 12.42
CA ARG A 325 -5.63 -7.49 12.10
C ARG A 325 -5.46 -8.41 13.30
N VAL A 326 -5.09 -7.85 14.46
CA VAL A 326 -4.92 -8.63 15.71
C VAL A 326 -6.22 -9.32 16.15
N ARG A 327 -7.39 -8.70 15.92
CA ARG A 327 -8.69 -9.32 16.24
C ARG A 327 -9.04 -10.46 15.29
N LEU A 328 -8.54 -10.41 14.06
CA LEU A 328 -8.77 -11.43 13.03
C LEU A 328 -7.76 -12.58 13.09
N TYR A 329 -6.64 -12.43 13.82
CA TYR A 329 -5.67 -13.51 13.98
C TYR A 329 -6.28 -14.75 14.63
N PRO A 330 -6.10 -15.93 14.02
CA PRO A 330 -6.55 -17.19 14.63
C PRO A 330 -5.87 -17.43 15.97
N ARG A 331 -6.63 -17.95 16.95
CA ARG A 331 -6.12 -18.20 18.32
C ARG A 331 -4.91 -19.14 18.35
N GLY A 332 -4.85 -20.10 17.43
CA GLY A 332 -3.75 -21.06 17.32
C GLY A 332 -2.41 -20.45 16.92
N ARG A 333 -2.41 -19.29 16.25
CA ARG A 333 -1.19 -18.62 15.77
C ARG A 333 -0.23 -18.30 16.92
N SER A 334 -0.72 -17.61 17.95
CA SER A 334 0.10 -17.22 19.10
C SER A 334 0.61 -18.42 19.90
N TRP A 335 -0.22 -19.46 20.01
CA TRP A 335 0.16 -20.70 20.69
C TRP A 335 1.29 -21.43 19.97
N CYS A 336 1.22 -21.54 18.64
CA CYS A 336 2.28 -22.14 17.83
C CYS A 336 3.62 -21.39 18.01
N MET A 337 3.61 -20.05 17.94
CA MET A 337 4.80 -19.24 18.18
C MET A 337 5.39 -19.46 19.57
N LEU A 338 4.55 -19.44 20.61
CA LEU A 338 5.00 -19.65 21.98
C LEU A 338 5.62 -21.04 22.16
N LYS A 339 4.96 -22.09 21.66
CA LYS A 339 5.42 -23.48 21.75
C LYS A 339 6.77 -23.66 21.06
N SER A 340 6.90 -23.20 19.82
CA SER A 340 8.15 -23.33 19.03
C SER A 340 9.29 -22.55 19.66
N THR A 341 9.02 -21.33 20.15
CA THR A 341 10.03 -20.52 20.83
C THR A 341 10.49 -21.15 22.13
N ALA A 342 9.55 -21.64 22.96
CA ALA A 342 9.87 -22.29 24.22
C ALA A 342 10.70 -23.56 24.02
N ALA A 343 10.38 -24.37 23.00
CA ALA A 343 11.12 -25.58 22.67
C ALA A 343 12.58 -25.27 22.24
N ALA A 344 12.78 -24.17 21.50
CA ALA A 344 14.10 -23.80 20.99
C ALA A 344 14.94 -22.95 21.97
N ALA A 345 14.33 -22.34 22.99
CA ALA A 345 14.91 -21.24 23.77
C ALA A 345 16.30 -21.54 24.35
N TRP A 346 16.49 -22.71 24.98
CA TRP A 346 17.77 -23.06 25.61
C TRP A 346 18.88 -23.33 24.59
N SER A 347 18.57 -24.10 23.54
CA SER A 347 19.53 -24.43 22.49
C SER A 347 19.93 -23.19 21.68
N VAL A 348 18.95 -22.39 21.24
CA VAL A 348 19.21 -21.13 20.52
C VAL A 348 20.02 -20.17 21.39
N ARG A 349 19.75 -20.08 22.70
CA ARG A 349 20.58 -19.25 23.60
C ARG A 349 22.03 -19.72 23.65
N LYS A 350 22.28 -21.04 23.73
CA LYS A 350 23.63 -21.61 23.72
C LYS A 350 24.35 -21.29 22.42
N HIS A 351 23.70 -21.53 21.28
CA HIS A 351 24.26 -21.22 19.96
C HIS A 351 24.50 -19.72 19.80
N TYR A 352 23.58 -18.86 20.25
CA TYR A 352 23.73 -17.41 20.18
C TYR A 352 24.98 -16.91 20.91
N LEU A 353 25.25 -17.41 22.12
CA LEU A 353 26.46 -17.05 22.86
C LEU A 353 27.73 -17.54 22.13
N SER A 354 27.68 -18.72 21.52
CA SER A 354 28.80 -19.25 20.71
C SER A 354 29.02 -18.45 19.43
N SER A 355 27.97 -18.14 18.68
CA SER A 355 28.03 -17.34 17.46
C SER A 355 28.55 -15.93 17.76
N LYS A 356 28.09 -15.30 18.84
CA LYS A 356 28.59 -13.99 19.26
C LYS A 356 30.07 -14.01 19.65
N ALA A 357 30.55 -15.10 20.25
CA ALA A 357 31.96 -15.24 20.62
C ALA A 357 32.87 -15.51 19.41
N ARG A 358 32.35 -16.11 18.33
CA ARG A 358 33.05 -16.39 17.08
C ARG A 358 32.95 -15.27 16.04
N ALA A 359 32.13 -14.24 16.30
CA ALA A 359 31.96 -13.14 15.36
C ALA A 359 33.31 -12.44 15.11
N PHE A 360 33.65 -12.21 13.84
CA PHE A 360 34.90 -11.57 13.41
C PHE A 360 36.19 -12.32 13.78
N SER A 361 36.11 -13.59 14.23
CA SER A 361 37.28 -14.33 14.71
C SER A 361 37.99 -15.15 13.64
N ALA A 362 37.44 -15.23 12.42
CA ALA A 362 37.95 -16.06 11.35
C ALA A 362 37.93 -15.30 10.02
N PRO A 363 38.89 -15.57 9.12
CA PRO A 363 38.89 -14.96 7.80
C PRO A 363 37.65 -15.30 6.98
N VAL A 364 37.16 -14.35 6.19
CA VAL A 364 35.99 -14.51 5.31
C VAL A 364 36.31 -14.01 3.91
N ASN A 365 36.27 -14.90 2.92
CA ASN A 365 36.41 -14.51 1.52
C ASN A 365 35.10 -13.89 1.01
N LEU A 366 35.14 -12.67 0.47
CA LEU A 366 33.95 -11.91 0.07
C LEU A 366 33.40 -12.25 -1.32
N LYS A 367 34.14 -13.04 -2.12
CA LYS A 367 33.79 -13.35 -3.50
C LYS A 367 32.37 -13.89 -3.61
N SER A 368 31.56 -13.25 -4.46
CA SER A 368 30.17 -13.65 -4.74
C SER A 368 29.24 -13.68 -3.50
N ARG A 369 29.56 -12.93 -2.43
CA ARG A 369 28.72 -12.83 -1.21
C ARG A 369 27.85 -11.56 -1.14
N ILE A 370 27.99 -10.65 -2.11
CA ILE A 370 27.21 -9.42 -2.19
C ILE A 370 26.45 -9.44 -3.51
N GLY A 371 25.15 -9.69 -3.42
CA GLY A 371 24.27 -9.73 -4.58
C GLY A 371 23.39 -8.47 -4.67
N ILE A 372 22.86 -8.24 -5.87
CA ILE A 372 21.99 -7.10 -6.18
C ILE A 372 20.64 -7.63 -6.65
N ALA A 373 19.57 -7.13 -6.06
CA ALA A 373 18.24 -7.47 -6.53
C ALA A 373 17.82 -6.61 -7.72
N LEU A 374 17.12 -7.24 -8.67
CA LEU A 374 16.66 -6.67 -9.92
C LEU A 374 15.16 -6.92 -10.07
N ASP A 375 14.45 -5.94 -10.63
CA ASP A 375 13.06 -6.08 -11.02
C ASP A 375 12.73 -5.12 -12.18
N PRO A 376 13.41 -5.28 -13.34
CA PRO A 376 13.21 -4.38 -14.47
C PRO A 376 11.89 -4.64 -15.17
N ASP A 377 11.19 -3.58 -15.54
CA ASP A 377 10.13 -3.63 -16.55
C ASP A 377 10.73 -4.00 -17.91
N GLY A 378 9.94 -4.55 -18.82
CA GLY A 378 10.40 -4.95 -20.17
C GLY A 378 11.32 -3.92 -20.85
N PRO A 379 10.96 -2.62 -20.91
CA PRO A 379 11.80 -1.58 -21.50
C PRO A 379 13.08 -1.25 -20.72
N SER A 380 13.12 -1.43 -19.38
CA SER A 380 14.28 -1.07 -18.55
C SER A 380 15.31 -2.18 -18.43
N GLN A 381 15.01 -3.41 -18.88
CA GLN A 381 15.89 -4.58 -18.73
C GLN A 381 17.32 -4.32 -19.21
N GLY A 382 17.50 -3.84 -20.44
CA GLY A 382 18.84 -3.60 -20.99
C GLY A 382 19.63 -2.54 -20.21
N ILE A 383 18.94 -1.53 -19.70
CA ILE A 383 19.55 -0.44 -18.93
C ILE A 383 19.99 -0.94 -17.55
N GLU A 384 19.15 -1.71 -16.87
CA GLU A 384 19.46 -2.27 -15.55
C GLU A 384 20.56 -3.31 -15.61
N VAL A 385 20.62 -4.13 -16.67
CA VAL A 385 21.77 -5.02 -16.93
C VAL A 385 23.04 -4.21 -17.13
N GLY A 386 22.99 -3.09 -17.85
CA GLY A 386 24.11 -2.16 -18.00
C GLY A 386 24.62 -1.60 -16.67
N LEU A 387 23.71 -1.18 -15.79
CA LEU A 387 24.02 -0.70 -14.44
C LEU A 387 24.59 -1.82 -13.56
N LEU A 388 24.04 -3.02 -13.62
CA LEU A 388 24.56 -4.19 -12.90
C LEU A 388 25.99 -4.53 -13.33
N ASN A 389 26.29 -4.44 -14.63
CA ASN A 389 27.63 -4.70 -15.16
C ASN A 389 28.67 -3.70 -14.63
N LYS A 390 28.26 -2.45 -14.36
CA LYS A 390 29.14 -1.46 -13.69
C LYS A 390 29.53 -1.89 -12.27
N LEU A 391 28.72 -2.71 -11.60
CA LEU A 391 28.99 -3.29 -10.28
C LEU A 391 29.84 -4.58 -10.34
N GLY A 392 30.37 -4.93 -11.52
CA GLY A 392 31.22 -6.11 -11.71
C GLY A 392 30.43 -7.42 -11.75
N ALA A 393 30.97 -8.47 -11.12
CA ALA A 393 30.44 -9.84 -11.16
C ALA A 393 29.45 -10.16 -10.02
N ALA A 394 28.85 -9.14 -9.38
CA ALA A 394 27.89 -9.33 -8.30
C ALA A 394 26.74 -10.28 -8.68
N PRO A 395 26.39 -11.29 -7.86
CA PRO A 395 25.23 -12.14 -8.09
C PRO A 395 23.93 -11.34 -8.21
N ALA A 396 22.95 -11.87 -8.94
CA ALA A 396 21.63 -11.26 -9.08
C ALA A 396 20.56 -12.01 -8.27
N LEU A 397 19.54 -11.29 -7.80
CA LEU A 397 18.31 -11.84 -7.24
C LEU A 397 17.10 -11.27 -7.99
N LEU A 398 16.21 -12.11 -8.51
CA LEU A 398 14.97 -11.69 -9.19
C LEU A 398 13.73 -12.21 -8.46
N ARG A 399 12.65 -11.43 -8.45
CA ARG A 399 11.39 -11.80 -7.80
C ARG A 399 10.31 -12.15 -8.81
N PHE A 400 9.79 -13.36 -8.70
CA PHE A 400 8.60 -13.76 -9.43
C PHE A 400 7.40 -13.61 -8.49
N CYS A 401 6.43 -12.78 -8.87
CA CYS A 401 5.20 -12.62 -8.08
C CYS A 401 4.02 -13.34 -8.73
N HIS A 402 3.27 -14.10 -7.93
CA HIS A 402 2.09 -14.84 -8.41
C HIS A 402 1.02 -13.94 -9.05
N HIS A 403 0.85 -12.71 -8.58
CA HIS A 403 -0.16 -11.78 -9.13
C HIS A 403 0.22 -11.17 -10.49
N GLU A 404 1.47 -11.24 -10.93
CA GLU A 404 1.91 -10.60 -12.19
C GLU A 404 1.56 -11.42 -13.45
N GLY A 405 1.21 -12.70 -13.28
CA GLY A 405 0.79 -13.59 -14.35
C GLY A 405 1.91 -14.08 -15.29
N GLN A 406 1.54 -15.04 -16.15
CA GLN A 406 2.48 -15.82 -16.96
C GLN A 406 3.38 -15.00 -17.86
N GLN A 407 2.87 -13.93 -18.49
CA GLN A 407 3.67 -13.10 -19.39
C GLN A 407 4.89 -12.53 -18.66
N ARG A 408 4.67 -11.95 -17.47
CA ARG A 408 5.75 -11.36 -16.66
C ARG A 408 6.74 -12.43 -16.19
N TRP A 409 6.25 -13.62 -15.82
CA TRP A 409 7.12 -14.74 -15.43
C TRP A 409 8.06 -15.14 -16.58
N HIS A 410 7.55 -15.25 -17.80
CA HIS A 410 8.37 -15.60 -18.96
C HIS A 410 9.42 -14.53 -19.28
N GLU A 411 9.05 -13.24 -19.22
CA GLU A 411 9.97 -12.13 -19.42
C GLU A 411 11.10 -12.14 -18.38
N GLN A 412 10.78 -12.35 -17.11
CA GLN A 412 11.77 -12.45 -16.04
C GLN A 412 12.65 -13.70 -16.18
N ALA A 413 12.09 -14.84 -16.57
CA ALA A 413 12.87 -16.06 -16.81
C ALA A 413 13.86 -15.89 -17.98
N GLY A 414 13.48 -15.13 -19.02
CA GLY A 414 14.37 -14.71 -20.08
C GLY A 414 15.57 -13.92 -19.56
N LEU A 415 15.35 -13.00 -18.62
CA LEU A 415 16.41 -12.26 -17.97
C LEU A 415 17.31 -13.14 -17.08
N VAL A 416 16.73 -14.08 -16.32
CA VAL A 416 17.49 -15.08 -15.54
C VAL A 416 18.45 -15.83 -16.46
N LYS A 417 17.96 -16.36 -17.59
CA LYS A 417 18.77 -17.07 -18.58
C LYS A 417 19.85 -16.17 -19.19
N HIS A 418 19.52 -14.93 -19.54
CA HIS A 418 20.49 -13.98 -20.08
C HIS A 418 21.64 -13.71 -19.11
N LEU A 419 21.34 -13.44 -17.83
CA LEU A 419 22.34 -13.19 -16.80
C LEU A 419 23.21 -14.43 -16.54
N ALA A 420 22.59 -15.61 -16.42
CA ALA A 420 23.31 -16.86 -16.18
C ALA A 420 24.25 -17.23 -17.33
N THR A 421 23.80 -17.09 -18.58
CA THR A 421 24.63 -17.35 -19.77
C THR A 421 25.77 -16.35 -19.93
N ALA A 422 25.64 -15.14 -19.36
CA ALA A 422 26.73 -14.16 -19.23
C ALA A 422 27.72 -14.49 -18.09
N GLY A 423 27.59 -15.64 -17.42
CA GLY A 423 28.47 -16.09 -16.35
C GLY A 423 28.16 -15.53 -14.97
N ARG A 424 26.99 -14.88 -14.80
CA ARG A 424 26.58 -14.32 -13.51
C ARG A 424 25.80 -15.35 -12.71
N GLU A 425 26.07 -15.43 -11.41
CA GLU A 425 25.26 -16.26 -10.52
C GLU A 425 23.88 -15.61 -10.29
N VAL A 426 22.80 -16.36 -10.50
CA VAL A 426 21.43 -15.87 -10.36
C VAL A 426 20.67 -16.65 -9.29
N ASN A 427 19.95 -15.93 -8.45
CA ASN A 427 19.03 -16.47 -7.45
C ASN A 427 17.63 -15.93 -7.77
N ILE A 428 16.59 -16.65 -7.38
CA ILE A 428 15.20 -16.18 -7.55
C ILE A 428 14.44 -16.27 -6.23
N ALA A 429 13.39 -15.48 -6.09
CA ALA A 429 12.44 -15.56 -4.99
C ALA A 429 11.02 -15.71 -5.52
N LEU A 430 10.25 -16.63 -4.93
CA LEU A 430 8.84 -16.87 -5.28
C LEU A 430 7.94 -16.15 -4.28
N VAL A 431 7.17 -15.19 -4.77
CA VAL A 431 6.36 -14.27 -3.95
C VAL A 431 4.89 -14.62 -4.07
N GLN A 432 4.25 -14.89 -2.92
CA GLN A 432 2.83 -15.16 -2.83
C GLN A 432 1.99 -13.88 -2.60
N ASP A 433 0.81 -13.83 -3.20
CA ASP A 433 -0.26 -12.89 -2.90
C ASP A 433 -1.40 -13.60 -2.13
N ARG A 434 -2.54 -12.95 -1.89
CA ARG A 434 -3.65 -13.61 -1.18
C ARG A 434 -4.30 -14.73 -2.01
N ARG A 435 -4.39 -14.58 -3.33
CA ARG A 435 -5.00 -15.56 -4.22
C ARG A 435 -4.25 -16.88 -4.21
N ALA A 436 -2.91 -16.85 -4.15
CA ALA A 436 -2.08 -18.04 -3.98
C ALA A 436 -2.46 -18.93 -2.77
N LEU A 437 -3.05 -18.35 -1.71
CA LEU A 437 -3.51 -19.11 -0.53
C LEU A 437 -4.96 -19.58 -0.66
N GLN A 438 -5.78 -18.86 -1.44
CA GLN A 438 -7.19 -19.22 -1.69
C GLN A 438 -7.34 -20.26 -2.80
N GLU A 439 -6.40 -20.27 -3.74
CA GLU A 439 -6.32 -21.16 -4.90
C GLU A 439 -4.99 -21.91 -4.90
N PRO A 440 -4.84 -22.98 -4.08
CA PRO A 440 -3.57 -23.72 -3.95
C PRO A 440 -3.06 -24.32 -5.27
N ASP A 441 -3.95 -24.65 -6.20
CA ASP A 441 -3.58 -25.18 -7.51
C ASP A 441 -2.93 -24.08 -8.39
N ALA A 442 -3.43 -22.85 -8.35
CA ALA A 442 -2.81 -21.72 -9.05
C ALA A 442 -1.40 -21.41 -8.50
N TRP A 443 -1.23 -21.48 -7.17
CA TRP A 443 0.11 -21.38 -6.56
C TRP A 443 1.04 -22.50 -7.01
N ARG A 444 0.55 -23.75 -7.05
CA ARG A 444 1.33 -24.89 -7.53
C ARG A 444 1.73 -24.70 -9.00
N GLU A 445 0.81 -24.28 -9.86
CA GLU A 445 1.06 -24.02 -11.29
C GLU A 445 2.16 -22.96 -11.48
N PHE A 446 2.02 -21.81 -10.82
CA PHE A 446 3.04 -20.76 -10.81
C PHE A 446 4.43 -21.28 -10.42
N VAL A 447 4.50 -22.01 -9.31
CA VAL A 447 5.76 -22.57 -8.80
C VAL A 447 6.41 -23.52 -9.80
N HIS A 448 5.61 -24.43 -10.40
CA HIS A 448 6.13 -25.38 -11.39
C HIS A 448 6.59 -24.68 -12.66
N GLU A 449 5.80 -23.74 -13.17
CA GLU A 449 6.10 -23.00 -14.40
C GLU A 449 7.39 -22.19 -14.27
N VAL A 450 7.55 -21.42 -13.19
CA VAL A 450 8.76 -20.63 -12.95
C VAL A 450 9.99 -21.54 -12.83
N LEU A 451 9.92 -22.65 -12.10
CA LEU A 451 11.07 -23.55 -11.98
C LEU A 451 11.37 -24.30 -13.27
N GLU A 452 10.36 -24.70 -14.05
CA GLU A 452 10.59 -25.30 -15.36
C GLU A 452 11.40 -24.37 -16.27
N LEU A 453 11.10 -23.07 -16.25
CA LEU A 453 11.81 -22.06 -17.04
C LEU A 453 13.22 -21.71 -16.53
N THR A 454 13.49 -21.88 -15.23
CA THR A 454 14.68 -21.27 -14.58
C THR A 454 15.64 -22.25 -13.92
N HIS A 455 15.25 -23.49 -13.60
CA HIS A 455 16.02 -24.39 -12.73
C HIS A 455 17.46 -24.67 -13.20
N GLU A 456 17.73 -24.66 -14.51
CA GLU A 456 19.09 -24.88 -15.07
C GLU A 456 20.00 -23.66 -14.93
N TYR A 457 19.44 -22.49 -14.62
CA TYR A 457 20.12 -21.19 -14.67
C TYR A 457 20.24 -20.51 -13.30
N ILE A 458 19.70 -21.13 -12.23
CA ILE A 458 19.67 -20.55 -10.88
C ILE A 458 20.55 -21.33 -9.91
N ALA A 459 21.20 -20.61 -8.99
CA ALA A 459 21.96 -21.19 -7.89
C ALA A 459 21.08 -21.57 -6.69
N ALA A 460 20.03 -20.79 -6.44
CA ALA A 460 19.04 -21.06 -5.40
C ALA A 460 17.67 -20.40 -5.70
N VAL A 461 16.64 -20.94 -5.06
CA VAL A 461 15.29 -20.37 -4.97
C VAL A 461 14.93 -20.10 -3.52
N GLU A 462 14.58 -18.85 -3.20
CA GLU A 462 13.92 -18.47 -1.95
C GLU A 462 12.41 -18.74 -2.08
N PHE A 463 11.85 -19.53 -1.16
CA PHE A 463 10.44 -19.90 -1.20
C PHE A 463 9.60 -19.08 -0.22
N GLY A 464 8.67 -18.29 -0.78
CA GLY A 464 7.81 -17.38 -0.04
C GLY A 464 8.45 -16.00 0.15
N HIS A 465 7.67 -15.06 0.65
CA HIS A 465 8.12 -13.69 0.84
C HIS A 465 7.41 -13.01 2.02
N ALA A 466 8.19 -12.42 2.94
CA ALA A 466 7.70 -11.68 4.10
C ALA A 466 6.57 -12.41 4.86
N ILE A 467 6.72 -13.72 5.05
CA ILE A 467 5.62 -14.63 5.43
C ILE A 467 4.96 -14.33 6.78
N ASN A 468 5.60 -13.51 7.62
CA ASN A 468 5.10 -13.06 8.92
C ASN A 468 4.25 -11.79 8.87
N ARG A 469 4.05 -11.21 7.67
CA ARG A 469 3.26 -10.01 7.44
C ARG A 469 1.98 -10.36 6.69
N VAL A 470 0.84 -10.23 7.34
CA VAL A 470 -0.46 -10.62 6.74
C VAL A 470 -0.87 -9.86 5.48
N LYS A 471 -0.24 -8.71 5.21
CA LYS A 471 -0.41 -8.00 3.93
C LYS A 471 0.09 -8.81 2.74
N TRP A 472 0.99 -9.78 2.95
CA TRP A 472 1.46 -10.75 1.95
C TRP A 472 0.62 -12.04 1.91
N GLY A 473 -0.67 -11.96 2.28
CA GLY A 473 -1.65 -13.03 2.08
C GLY A 473 -1.76 -14.08 3.19
N ILE A 474 -0.75 -14.24 4.05
CA ILE A 474 -0.68 -15.34 5.04
C ILE A 474 -1.15 -14.89 6.42
N TRP A 475 -2.19 -15.52 6.96
CA TRP A 475 -2.80 -15.20 8.25
C TRP A 475 -2.42 -16.14 9.39
N ASP A 476 -2.15 -17.41 9.09
CA ASP A 476 -1.80 -18.42 10.09
C ASP A 476 -0.85 -19.50 9.55
N PHE A 477 -0.49 -20.44 10.42
CA PHE A 477 0.48 -21.50 10.11
C PHE A 477 -0.12 -22.66 9.31
N GLU A 478 -1.45 -22.79 9.24
CA GLU A 478 -2.10 -23.79 8.39
C GLU A 478 -2.07 -23.32 6.93
N GLU A 479 -2.39 -22.05 6.68
CA GLU A 479 -2.18 -21.41 5.38
C GLU A 479 -0.70 -21.48 4.96
N LEU A 480 0.24 -21.21 5.87
CA LEU A 480 1.68 -21.34 5.58
C LEU A 480 2.09 -22.77 5.22
N LYS A 481 1.56 -23.78 5.92
CA LYS A 481 1.84 -25.19 5.61
C LYS A 481 1.34 -25.55 4.21
N ASN A 482 0.18 -25.04 3.81
CA ASN A 482 -0.37 -25.27 2.48
C ASN A 482 0.46 -24.57 1.40
N LEU A 483 0.95 -23.36 1.66
CA LEU A 483 1.89 -22.66 0.78
C LEU A 483 3.14 -23.50 0.51
N TYR A 484 3.67 -24.19 1.52
CA TYR A 484 4.84 -25.06 1.41
C TYR A 484 4.58 -26.41 0.71
N ALA A 485 3.33 -26.77 0.42
CA ALA A 485 3.00 -28.09 -0.13
C ALA A 485 3.79 -28.45 -1.42
N PRO A 486 4.02 -27.52 -2.38
CA PRO A 486 4.77 -27.83 -3.59
C PRO A 486 6.26 -28.17 -3.37
N LEU A 487 6.86 -27.79 -2.23
CA LEU A 487 8.30 -27.96 -1.99
C LEU A 487 8.79 -29.41 -2.12
N VAL A 488 7.96 -30.39 -1.75
CA VAL A 488 8.33 -31.81 -1.85
C VAL A 488 8.45 -32.24 -3.32
N GLU A 489 7.50 -31.82 -4.15
CA GLU A 489 7.52 -32.08 -5.60
C GLU A 489 8.70 -31.37 -6.26
N LEU A 490 8.94 -30.11 -5.90
CA LEU A 490 10.07 -29.34 -6.41
C LEU A 490 11.40 -30.02 -6.09
N ARG A 491 11.58 -30.48 -4.85
CA ARG A 491 12.81 -31.15 -4.43
C ARG A 491 13.05 -32.46 -5.18
N GLN A 492 11.99 -33.19 -5.51
CA GLN A 492 12.06 -34.43 -6.29
C GLN A 492 12.41 -34.16 -7.77
N ARG A 493 11.79 -33.13 -8.38
CA ARG A 493 11.98 -32.80 -9.79
C ARG A 493 13.31 -32.08 -10.06
N TYR A 494 13.75 -31.23 -9.13
CA TYR A 494 14.93 -30.37 -9.29
C TYR A 494 15.93 -30.56 -8.13
N PRO A 495 16.54 -31.75 -7.97
CA PRO A 495 17.41 -32.05 -6.82
C PRO A 495 18.72 -31.23 -6.79
N ALA A 496 19.11 -30.58 -7.90
CA ALA A 496 20.29 -29.72 -7.96
C ALA A 496 20.03 -28.30 -7.43
N VAL A 497 18.78 -27.84 -7.41
CA VAL A 497 18.44 -26.47 -7.00
C VAL A 497 18.46 -26.37 -5.47
N ASN A 498 19.20 -25.39 -4.95
CA ASN A 498 19.19 -25.06 -3.52
C ASN A 498 17.89 -24.34 -3.16
N ILE A 499 17.27 -24.74 -2.05
CA ILE A 499 16.05 -24.10 -1.56
C ILE A 499 16.39 -23.35 -0.27
N THR A 500 16.12 -22.05 -0.24
CA THR A 500 16.29 -21.19 0.93
C THR A 500 14.93 -20.74 1.47
N GLY A 501 14.87 -20.44 2.77
CA GLY A 501 13.64 -20.04 3.43
C GLY A 501 13.85 -19.73 4.92
N PRO A 502 12.84 -19.21 5.63
CA PRO A 502 11.47 -19.07 5.18
C PRO A 502 11.10 -17.63 4.78
N ALA A 503 12.06 -16.78 4.40
CA ALA A 503 11.83 -15.41 3.95
C ALA A 503 11.02 -14.56 4.95
N THR A 504 11.34 -14.65 6.24
CA THR A 504 10.73 -13.77 7.26
C THR A 504 11.31 -12.37 7.20
N ILE A 505 10.47 -11.36 7.42
CA ILE A 505 10.88 -9.95 7.43
C ILE A 505 10.92 -9.38 8.85
N ASP A 506 11.83 -8.42 9.05
CA ASP A 506 12.10 -7.72 10.31
C ASP A 506 12.57 -8.65 11.44
N PHE A 507 12.81 -8.07 12.62
CA PHE A 507 13.29 -8.78 13.80
C PHE A 507 12.17 -9.55 14.53
N GLU A 508 11.68 -10.65 13.92
CA GLU A 508 10.58 -11.50 14.42
C GLU A 508 10.92 -13.00 14.46
N TYR A 509 12.07 -13.36 15.02
CA TYR A 509 12.52 -14.75 15.10
C TYR A 509 11.59 -15.77 15.80
N PRO A 510 10.71 -15.40 16.76
CA PRO A 510 9.67 -16.31 17.23
C PRO A 510 8.75 -16.83 16.11
N PHE A 511 8.45 -15.99 15.11
CA PHE A 511 7.67 -16.42 13.95
C PHE A 511 8.50 -17.34 13.05
N LEU A 512 9.76 -16.99 12.77
CA LEU A 512 10.67 -17.82 11.98
C LEU A 512 10.76 -19.24 12.54
N LEU A 513 10.98 -19.39 13.85
CA LEU A 513 11.03 -20.70 14.52
C LEU A 513 9.74 -21.50 14.31
N ALA A 514 8.57 -20.85 14.38
CA ALA A 514 7.28 -21.50 14.17
C ALA A 514 6.98 -21.82 12.70
N ALA A 515 7.41 -20.96 11.77
CA ALA A 515 7.34 -21.19 10.34
C ALA A 515 8.17 -22.42 9.94
N MET A 516 9.37 -22.56 10.50
CA MET A 516 10.24 -23.71 10.27
C MET A 516 9.70 -25.02 10.83
N GLN A 517 8.74 -24.99 11.76
CA GLN A 517 8.00 -26.20 12.17
C GLN A 517 6.97 -26.65 11.12
N GLN A 518 6.54 -25.76 10.23
CA GLN A 518 5.64 -26.10 9.12
C GLN A 518 6.39 -26.53 7.87
N TRP A 519 7.70 -26.29 7.82
CA TRP A 519 8.55 -26.67 6.69
C TRP A 519 8.58 -28.20 6.50
N PRO A 520 8.42 -28.73 5.28
CA PRO A 520 8.44 -30.17 5.04
C PRO A 520 9.77 -30.80 5.44
N GLN A 521 9.74 -31.81 6.33
CA GLN A 521 10.96 -32.44 6.86
C GLN A 521 11.83 -33.12 5.79
N GLN A 522 11.22 -33.53 4.67
CA GLN A 522 11.89 -34.18 3.55
C GLN A 522 12.66 -33.19 2.66
N VAL A 523 12.46 -31.88 2.85
CA VAL A 523 13.04 -30.83 2.02
C VAL A 523 14.14 -30.13 2.82
N PRO A 524 15.44 -30.44 2.54
CA PRO A 524 16.54 -29.78 3.22
C PRO A 524 16.55 -28.28 2.87
N VAL A 525 16.80 -27.45 3.88
CA VAL A 525 17.00 -26.02 3.71
C VAL A 525 18.48 -25.75 3.53
N ALA A 526 18.84 -25.13 2.40
CA ALA A 526 20.23 -24.83 2.07
C ALA A 526 20.79 -23.67 2.92
N ALA A 527 19.95 -22.68 3.23
CA ALA A 527 20.25 -21.57 4.12
C ALA A 527 18.97 -20.98 4.72
N ILE A 528 19.06 -20.44 5.93
CA ILE A 528 17.98 -19.60 6.47
C ILE A 528 17.98 -18.28 5.71
N SER A 529 16.88 -17.96 5.05
CA SER A 529 16.71 -16.68 4.36
C SER A 529 15.88 -15.69 5.19
N HIS A 530 16.26 -14.41 5.16
CA HIS A 530 15.64 -13.38 5.99
C HIS A 530 15.71 -12.00 5.34
N HIS A 531 14.61 -11.24 5.39
CA HIS A 531 14.54 -9.83 5.00
C HIS A 531 14.84 -8.95 6.22
N LEU A 532 16.13 -8.77 6.52
CA LEU A 532 16.59 -8.30 7.83
C LEU A 532 16.85 -6.79 7.86
N TYR A 533 15.76 -6.03 7.89
CA TYR A 533 15.78 -4.58 8.01
C TYR A 533 16.18 -4.07 9.40
N VAL A 534 16.95 -2.97 9.40
CA VAL A 534 17.33 -2.19 10.58
C VAL A 534 17.07 -0.69 10.40
N ASP A 535 16.44 -0.32 9.28
CA ASP A 535 16.12 1.02 8.79
C ASP A 535 15.57 1.98 9.86
N ARG A 536 14.64 1.50 10.69
CA ARG A 536 14.00 2.30 11.76
C ARG A 536 14.92 2.66 12.93
N ARG A 537 16.21 2.31 12.85
CA ARG A 537 17.23 2.62 13.85
C ARG A 537 18.32 3.54 13.32
N GLY A 538 18.24 4.01 12.07
CA GLY A 538 19.35 4.73 11.43
C GLY A 538 20.49 3.76 11.15
N ALA A 539 21.69 4.04 11.69
CA ALA A 539 22.88 3.22 11.47
C ALA A 539 22.71 1.75 11.95
N PRO A 540 23.34 0.76 11.29
CA PRO A 540 23.17 -0.66 11.61
C PRO A 540 23.66 -1.08 13.01
N GLU A 541 24.57 -0.31 13.61
CA GLU A 541 25.09 -0.51 14.97
C GLU A 541 24.08 -0.10 16.05
N ASN A 542 23.08 0.73 15.69
CA ASN A 542 22.06 1.19 16.62
C ASN A 542 21.16 0.02 17.05
N PRO A 543 20.90 -0.13 18.36
CA PRO A 543 20.13 -1.27 18.84
C PRO A 543 18.62 -1.10 18.64
N GLN A 544 17.95 -2.21 18.32
CA GLN A 544 16.52 -2.38 18.57
C GLN A 544 16.37 -3.13 19.90
N SER A 545 15.90 -2.43 20.93
CA SER A 545 16.01 -2.88 22.33
C SER A 545 17.49 -3.09 22.69
N ARG A 546 17.96 -4.33 22.85
CA ARG A 546 19.37 -4.64 23.18
C ARG A 546 20.17 -5.24 22.02
N PHE A 547 19.55 -5.44 20.86
CA PHE A 547 20.12 -6.15 19.72
C PHE A 547 20.44 -5.17 18.58
N ASN A 548 21.72 -4.99 18.24
CA ASN A 548 22.13 -4.32 16.99
C ASN A 548 22.15 -5.30 15.81
N ALA A 549 22.59 -4.88 14.63
CA ALA A 549 22.68 -5.75 13.46
C ALA A 549 23.47 -7.06 13.74
N VAL A 550 24.69 -6.97 14.30
CA VAL A 550 25.51 -8.16 14.62
C VAL A 550 24.81 -9.09 15.61
N ASP A 551 24.17 -8.56 16.65
CA ASP A 551 23.40 -9.36 17.58
C ASP A 551 22.23 -10.08 16.90
N LYS A 552 21.59 -9.44 15.91
CA LYS A 552 20.51 -10.04 15.11
C LYS A 552 21.06 -11.14 14.20
N PHE A 553 22.20 -10.94 13.55
CA PHE A 553 22.88 -11.96 12.74
C PHE A 553 23.26 -13.18 13.57
N ALA A 554 23.83 -12.96 14.77
CA ALA A 554 24.20 -14.05 15.67
C ALA A 554 23.00 -14.88 16.11
N LEU A 555 21.82 -14.26 16.29
CA LEU A 555 20.58 -14.99 16.57
C LEU A 555 20.07 -15.77 15.35
N ALA A 556 20.17 -15.22 14.14
CA ALA A 556 19.81 -15.95 12.91
C ALA A 556 20.71 -17.18 12.73
N ALA A 557 22.04 -17.01 12.85
CA ALA A 557 23.00 -18.10 12.80
C ALA A 557 22.74 -19.16 13.90
N ALA A 558 22.39 -18.71 15.11
CA ALA A 558 22.04 -19.63 16.19
C ALA A 558 20.77 -20.45 15.91
N ILE A 559 19.80 -19.87 15.20
CA ILE A 559 18.61 -20.58 14.73
C ILE A 559 18.98 -21.54 13.60
N ALA A 560 19.85 -21.15 12.67
CA ALA A 560 20.37 -22.05 11.64
C ALA A 560 21.06 -23.28 12.27
N SER A 561 21.90 -23.08 13.29
CA SER A 561 22.50 -24.19 14.06
C SER A 561 21.45 -25.08 14.75
N TYR A 562 20.46 -24.48 15.40
CA TYR A 562 19.38 -25.22 16.07
C TYR A 562 18.59 -26.08 15.08
N LEU A 563 18.33 -25.54 13.88
CA LEU A 563 17.63 -26.23 12.79
C LEU A 563 18.54 -27.16 11.99
N LYS A 564 19.85 -27.22 12.31
CA LYS A 564 20.86 -28.02 11.61
C LYS A 564 20.98 -27.70 10.12
N VAL A 565 20.85 -26.43 9.78
CA VAL A 565 21.12 -25.93 8.43
C VAL A 565 22.62 -26.09 8.14
N PRO A 566 23.02 -26.55 6.94
CA PRO A 566 24.43 -26.74 6.60
C PRO A 566 25.27 -25.48 6.84
N ASP A 567 26.43 -25.65 7.48
CA ASP A 567 27.39 -24.59 7.85
C ASP A 567 26.77 -23.39 8.61
N ASP A 568 25.65 -23.60 9.30
CA ASP A 568 24.87 -22.53 9.96
C ASP A 568 24.46 -21.39 9.00
N LYS A 569 24.31 -21.68 7.69
CA LYS A 569 24.15 -20.67 6.64
C LYS A 569 22.92 -19.79 6.83
N VAL A 570 23.17 -18.48 6.76
CA VAL A 570 22.15 -17.43 6.75
C VAL A 570 22.35 -16.55 5.53
N VAL A 571 21.28 -16.31 4.78
CA VAL A 571 21.22 -15.37 3.66
C VAL A 571 20.32 -14.21 4.06
N VAL A 572 20.86 -12.99 4.03
CA VAL A 572 20.01 -11.79 4.05
C VAL A 572 19.57 -11.56 2.61
N SER A 573 18.37 -12.01 2.26
CA SER A 573 17.82 -11.94 0.90
C SER A 573 17.24 -10.57 0.55
N GLU A 574 17.04 -9.71 1.55
CA GLU A 574 16.55 -8.35 1.35
C GLU A 574 16.93 -7.44 2.51
N VAL A 575 17.49 -6.27 2.17
CA VAL A 575 17.71 -5.16 3.10
C VAL A 575 17.96 -3.88 2.31
N ASN A 576 17.47 -2.75 2.84
CA ASN A 576 17.81 -1.38 2.44
C ASN A 576 17.35 -0.36 3.49
N TRP A 577 17.41 0.91 3.11
CA TRP A 577 16.72 1.99 3.79
C TRP A 577 15.80 2.74 2.82
N PRO A 578 14.64 3.22 3.28
CA PRO A 578 13.86 4.20 2.55
C PRO A 578 14.63 5.53 2.45
N ILE A 579 14.51 6.22 1.33
CA ILE A 579 15.11 7.53 1.06
C ILE A 579 14.22 8.64 1.61
N SER A 580 14.86 9.61 2.27
CA SER A 580 14.26 10.86 2.74
C SER A 580 13.62 11.63 1.57
N GLY A 581 12.40 12.15 1.75
CA GLY A 581 11.70 12.94 0.73
C GLY A 581 11.09 12.14 -0.43
N ALA A 582 11.10 10.81 -0.40
CA ALA A 582 10.58 9.98 -1.50
C ALA A 582 9.05 9.90 -1.61
N SER A 583 8.29 10.49 -0.68
CA SER A 583 6.82 10.63 -0.75
C SER A 583 6.10 9.30 -1.05
N ILE A 584 5.26 9.25 -2.09
CA ILE A 584 4.48 8.09 -2.54
C ILE A 584 5.33 6.91 -3.02
N TYR A 585 6.64 7.08 -3.21
CA TYR A 585 7.55 6.02 -3.62
C TYR A 585 8.24 5.34 -2.43
N SER A 586 8.14 5.91 -1.24
CA SER A 586 8.72 5.31 -0.03
C SER A 586 7.81 4.18 0.49
N PRO A 587 8.39 3.02 0.86
CA PRO A 587 7.65 1.88 1.36
C PRO A 587 7.01 2.13 2.74
N VAL A 588 7.30 3.27 3.36
CA VAL A 588 6.75 3.65 4.66
C VAL A 588 5.60 4.67 4.53
N THR A 589 5.64 5.56 3.55
CA THR A 589 4.70 6.69 3.41
C THR A 589 3.72 6.56 2.25
N SER A 590 3.98 5.68 1.28
CA SER A 590 3.04 5.31 0.21
C SER A 590 1.65 4.91 0.77
N PRO A 591 0.52 5.13 0.06
CA PRO A 591 0.38 5.43 -1.38
C PRO A 591 -0.14 6.82 -1.77
N PHE A 592 -0.18 7.78 -0.86
CA PHE A 592 -0.77 9.08 -1.16
C PHE A 592 0.02 10.26 -0.59
N GLU A 593 -0.24 11.42 -1.16
CA GLU A 593 0.38 12.68 -0.77
C GLU A 593 -0.50 13.52 0.14
N TYR A 594 0.14 14.11 1.13
CA TYR A 594 -0.45 15.14 1.99
C TYR A 594 -0.37 16.51 1.31
N ARG A 595 -1.23 16.75 0.30
CA ARG A 595 -1.20 17.96 -0.55
C ARG A 595 -1.25 19.31 0.18
N LEU A 596 -1.76 19.37 1.41
CA LEU A 596 -1.83 20.58 2.23
C LEU A 596 -0.79 20.61 3.35
N ALA A 597 0.04 19.57 3.50
CA ALA A 597 1.09 19.54 4.50
C ALA A 597 2.26 20.42 4.11
N LYS A 598 2.78 21.16 5.08
CA LYS A 598 4.04 21.91 4.92
C LYS A 598 5.25 21.00 5.20
N PRO A 599 6.44 21.32 4.68
CA PRO A 599 7.67 20.61 5.04
C PRO A 599 7.81 20.50 6.57
N GLY A 600 8.05 19.28 7.06
CA GLY A 600 8.17 18.96 8.49
C GLY A 600 6.87 18.68 9.24
N GLU A 601 5.68 18.90 8.66
CA GLU A 601 4.41 18.51 9.31
C GLU A 601 4.15 16.99 9.25
N VAL A 602 4.72 16.31 8.25
CA VAL A 602 4.68 14.85 8.11
C VAL A 602 6.06 14.33 8.47
N PRO A 603 6.19 13.39 9.43
CA PRO A 603 7.46 12.79 9.76
C PRO A 603 8.08 12.10 8.55
N ASP A 604 9.30 12.48 8.21
CA ASP A 604 10.10 11.74 7.25
C ASP A 604 10.75 10.56 7.97
N SER A 605 10.43 9.35 7.51
CA SER A 605 11.01 8.11 8.02
C SER A 605 12.16 7.59 7.16
N GLY A 606 12.53 8.32 6.12
CA GLY A 606 13.64 8.01 5.23
C GLY A 606 14.99 8.44 5.78
N VAL A 607 16.03 8.08 5.04
CA VAL A 607 17.42 8.44 5.30
C VAL A 607 17.97 9.25 4.13
N GLU A 608 18.75 10.28 4.43
CA GLU A 608 19.45 11.09 3.44
C GLU A 608 20.41 10.23 2.59
N GLU A 609 20.59 10.56 1.30
CA GLU A 609 21.30 9.68 0.35
C GLU A 609 22.74 9.34 0.77
N PHE A 610 23.48 10.27 1.36
CA PHE A 610 24.84 10.01 1.87
C PHE A 610 24.83 9.11 3.10
N SER A 611 23.90 9.33 4.05
CA SER A 611 23.73 8.45 5.20
C SER A 611 23.31 7.04 4.77
N TYR A 612 22.48 6.92 3.73
CA TYR A 612 22.10 5.63 3.14
C TYR A 612 23.32 4.90 2.59
N SER A 613 24.19 5.59 1.84
CA SER A 613 25.46 5.07 1.34
C SER A 613 26.35 4.52 2.47
N ASP A 614 26.53 5.31 3.54
CA ASP A 614 27.35 4.92 4.69
C ASP A 614 26.76 3.71 5.43
N TYR A 615 25.45 3.73 5.67
CA TYR A 615 24.76 2.64 6.38
C TYR A 615 24.79 1.33 5.59
N MET A 616 24.70 1.40 4.27
CA MET A 616 24.81 0.24 3.40
C MET A 616 26.16 -0.45 3.52
N LEU A 617 27.26 0.28 3.32
CA LEU A 617 28.60 -0.31 3.40
C LEU A 617 28.86 -0.90 4.80
N ARG A 618 28.47 -0.17 5.84
CA ARG A 618 28.61 -0.63 7.23
C ARG A 618 27.79 -1.88 7.50
N TYR A 619 26.57 -1.97 6.99
CA TYR A 619 25.75 -3.17 7.13
C TYR A 619 26.39 -4.38 6.44
N ILE A 620 26.83 -4.21 5.18
CA ILE A 620 27.47 -5.28 4.39
C ILE A 620 28.71 -5.81 5.11
N VAL A 621 29.58 -4.92 5.57
CA VAL A 621 30.81 -5.28 6.29
C VAL A 621 30.49 -5.98 7.61
N LEU A 622 29.59 -5.42 8.43
CA LEU A 622 29.18 -6.04 9.70
C LEU A 622 28.51 -7.40 9.52
N ALA A 623 27.75 -7.59 8.43
CA ALA A 623 27.10 -8.85 8.13
C ALA A 623 28.12 -9.91 7.70
N LEU A 624 28.88 -9.66 6.64
CA LEU A 624 29.76 -10.64 6.02
C LEU A 624 31.03 -10.89 6.84
N CYS A 625 31.72 -9.84 7.29
CA CYS A 625 32.98 -9.98 8.03
C CYS A 625 32.77 -10.57 9.43
N SER A 626 31.54 -10.56 9.96
CA SER A 626 31.24 -11.26 11.20
C SER A 626 31.35 -12.79 11.06
N GLY A 627 31.27 -13.33 9.83
CA GLY A 627 31.17 -14.76 9.57
C GLY A 627 29.81 -15.37 9.96
N LEU A 628 28.82 -14.54 10.30
CA LEU A 628 27.49 -14.97 10.74
C LEU A 628 26.43 -14.95 9.62
N VAL A 629 26.72 -14.22 8.54
CA VAL A 629 25.87 -14.13 7.34
C VAL A 629 26.71 -14.57 6.17
N ASP A 630 26.19 -15.53 5.41
CA ASP A 630 26.89 -16.10 4.26
C ASP A 630 26.84 -15.15 3.06
N ARG A 631 25.68 -14.53 2.83
CA ARG A 631 25.40 -13.65 1.69
C ARG A 631 24.41 -12.55 2.04
N VAL A 632 24.57 -11.38 1.43
CA VAL A 632 23.62 -10.25 1.48
C VAL A 632 23.19 -9.90 0.07
N PHE A 633 21.88 -9.82 -0.16
CA PHE A 633 21.29 -9.24 -1.36
C PHE A 633 20.75 -7.86 -1.04
N TRP A 634 21.25 -6.86 -1.76
CA TRP A 634 20.83 -5.48 -1.60
C TRP A 634 19.55 -5.21 -2.40
N TRP A 635 18.51 -4.70 -1.74
CA TRP A 635 17.22 -4.41 -2.36
C TRP A 635 17.06 -2.91 -2.63
N ARG A 636 16.99 -2.40 -3.85
CA ARG A 636 17.26 -3.06 -5.12
C ARG A 636 18.04 -2.09 -6.01
N LEU A 637 18.43 -2.52 -7.20
CA LEU A 637 19.23 -1.70 -8.10
C LEU A 637 18.54 -0.37 -8.45
N VAL A 638 17.34 -0.43 -9.01
CA VAL A 638 16.60 0.76 -9.47
C VAL A 638 15.27 0.89 -8.73
N ALA A 639 15.12 1.94 -7.92
CA ALA A 639 13.85 2.30 -7.28
C ALA A 639 13.92 3.73 -6.77
N ARG A 640 12.86 4.51 -6.97
CA ARG A 640 12.82 5.92 -6.55
C ARG A 640 12.87 6.11 -5.04
N GLY A 641 12.20 5.23 -4.29
CA GLY A 641 12.08 5.40 -2.84
C GLY A 641 13.16 4.75 -1.98
N TYR A 642 14.02 3.90 -2.54
CA TYR A 642 14.97 3.08 -1.77
C TYR A 642 16.09 2.42 -2.61
N GLY A 643 16.09 2.62 -3.94
CA GLY A 643 17.06 1.98 -4.83
C GLY A 643 18.45 2.59 -4.74
N LEU A 644 19.43 1.91 -5.35
CA LEU A 644 20.77 2.47 -5.56
C LEU A 644 20.78 3.52 -6.67
N VAL A 645 19.88 3.37 -7.63
CA VAL A 645 19.67 4.28 -8.75
C VAL A 645 18.24 4.80 -8.69
N ASP A 646 18.12 6.12 -8.82
CA ASP A 646 16.86 6.83 -8.90
C ASP A 646 16.30 6.76 -10.34
N LYS A 647 15.00 6.54 -10.49
CA LYS A 647 14.28 6.59 -11.78
C LYS A 647 13.23 7.69 -11.66
N ASN A 648 13.42 8.78 -12.41
CA ASN A 648 12.46 9.89 -12.41
C ASN A 648 11.21 9.55 -13.26
N ASP A 649 10.22 10.43 -13.23
CA ASP A 649 8.95 10.23 -13.96
C ASP A 649 9.15 10.22 -15.49
N ASP A 650 10.20 10.87 -15.98
CA ASP A 650 10.60 10.89 -17.40
C ASP A 650 11.42 9.65 -17.82
N GLY A 651 11.69 8.73 -16.87
CA GLY A 651 12.46 7.51 -17.08
C GLY A 651 13.98 7.70 -17.10
N GLU A 652 14.48 8.90 -16.83
CA GLU A 652 15.91 9.15 -16.66
C GLU A 652 16.42 8.51 -15.36
N LEU A 653 17.63 7.97 -15.44
CA LEU A 653 18.27 7.30 -14.33
C LEU A 653 19.38 8.17 -13.73
N ARG A 654 19.38 8.28 -12.41
CA ARG A 654 20.44 8.96 -11.65
C ARG A 654 21.06 8.02 -10.62
N GLU A 655 22.34 7.75 -10.79
CA GLU A 655 23.13 7.01 -9.81
C GLU A 655 23.22 7.80 -8.50
N ARG A 656 22.80 7.20 -7.38
CA ARG A 656 22.90 7.82 -6.05
C ARG A 656 24.32 7.61 -5.50
N PRO A 657 24.75 8.37 -4.47
CA PRO A 657 26.02 8.12 -3.78
C PRO A 657 26.22 6.65 -3.37
N ALA A 658 25.15 5.97 -2.92
CA ALA A 658 25.20 4.55 -2.57
C ALA A 658 25.56 3.65 -3.77
N PHE A 659 25.13 3.95 -4.99
CA PHE A 659 25.54 3.17 -6.16
C PHE A 659 27.05 3.25 -6.39
N LEU A 660 27.59 4.47 -6.36
CA LEU A 660 29.03 4.71 -6.56
C LEU A 660 29.86 4.11 -5.44
N ALA A 661 29.40 4.23 -4.19
CA ALA A 661 30.06 3.63 -3.03
C ALA A 661 30.08 2.10 -3.10
N LEU A 662 28.97 1.48 -3.50
CA LEU A 662 28.90 0.03 -3.67
C LEU A 662 29.76 -0.43 -4.85
N GLN A 663 29.78 0.33 -5.95
CA GLN A 663 30.65 0.06 -7.08
C GLN A 663 32.13 0.04 -6.65
N HIS A 664 32.57 1.10 -5.95
CA HIS A 664 33.93 1.18 -5.44
C HIS A 664 34.23 0.04 -4.47
N PHE A 665 33.33 -0.26 -3.53
CA PHE A 665 33.49 -1.38 -2.60
C PHE A 665 33.66 -2.72 -3.33
N LEU A 666 32.81 -3.02 -4.32
CA LEU A 666 32.85 -4.30 -5.04
C LEU A 666 34.11 -4.44 -5.89
N LEU A 667 34.56 -3.37 -6.54
CA LEU A 667 35.77 -3.39 -7.36
C LEU A 667 37.05 -3.44 -6.52
N THR A 668 37.04 -2.88 -5.31
CA THR A 668 38.20 -2.82 -4.42
C THR A 668 38.28 -4.05 -3.50
N LEU A 669 37.17 -4.41 -2.84
CA LEU A 669 37.10 -5.42 -1.79
C LEU A 669 36.24 -6.65 -2.12
N GLY A 670 35.49 -6.66 -3.23
CA GLY A 670 34.51 -7.72 -3.54
C GLY A 670 35.08 -9.12 -3.68
N ASP A 671 36.37 -9.25 -4.05
CA ASP A 671 37.09 -10.52 -4.14
C ASP A 671 38.13 -10.72 -3.01
N SER A 672 38.18 -9.79 -2.06
CA SER A 672 39.15 -9.81 -0.96
C SER A 672 38.77 -10.79 0.14
N THR A 673 39.75 -11.13 0.97
CA THR A 673 39.55 -11.91 2.19
C THR A 673 39.62 -10.96 3.39
N PHE A 674 38.53 -10.86 4.14
CA PHE A 674 38.54 -10.26 5.47
C PHE A 674 39.46 -11.08 6.37
N VAL A 675 40.34 -10.41 7.13
CA VAL A 675 41.35 -11.04 8.00
C VAL A 675 40.94 -10.93 9.47
N GLN A 676 40.79 -9.70 9.95
CA GLN A 676 40.47 -9.39 11.34
C GLN A 676 39.81 -8.01 11.49
N ALA A 677 39.15 -7.78 12.63
CA ALA A 677 38.52 -6.51 12.95
C ALA A 677 38.92 -6.02 14.34
N CYS A 678 39.12 -4.71 14.47
CA CYS A 678 39.21 -4.02 15.76
C CYS A 678 37.92 -3.22 15.96
N LEU A 679 37.15 -3.60 16.99
CA LEU A 679 35.85 -3.03 17.32
C LEU A 679 35.90 -2.44 18.73
N PRO A 680 34.98 -1.53 19.11
CA PRO A 680 34.98 -0.95 20.46
C PRO A 680 34.86 -2.03 21.55
N GLU A 681 35.80 -2.03 22.52
CA GLU A 681 36.02 -3.13 23.48
C GLU A 681 34.87 -3.37 24.48
N GLN A 682 33.97 -2.40 24.71
CA GLN A 682 32.90 -2.52 25.70
C GLN A 682 31.52 -2.74 25.07
N ARG A 683 30.79 -3.77 25.53
CA ARG A 683 29.41 -4.11 25.10
C ARG A 683 28.41 -2.94 25.18
N ASP A 684 28.66 -1.98 26.06
CA ASP A 684 27.81 -0.81 26.31
C ASP A 684 28.33 0.46 25.60
N GLN A 685 29.58 0.48 25.15
CA GLN A 685 30.15 1.54 24.32
C GLN A 685 30.23 1.05 22.87
N ARG A 686 29.06 0.93 22.23
CA ARG A 686 28.95 0.56 20.81
C ARG A 686 29.48 1.68 19.90
N HIS A 687 29.70 2.86 20.45
CA HIS A 687 30.32 4.02 19.81
C HIS A 687 31.84 3.90 19.85
N GLY A 688 32.51 4.37 18.80
CA GLY A 688 33.96 4.34 18.69
C GLY A 688 34.44 3.92 17.31
N LEU A 689 35.71 3.52 17.25
CA LEU A 689 36.39 3.11 16.02
C LEU A 689 35.96 1.71 15.60
N TYR A 690 35.64 1.57 14.32
CA TYR A 690 35.41 0.31 13.64
C TYR A 690 36.48 0.18 12.56
N GLN A 691 37.31 -0.84 12.66
CA GLN A 691 38.42 -1.08 11.75
C GLN A 691 38.38 -2.53 11.25
N PHE A 692 38.49 -2.71 9.94
CA PHE A 692 38.44 -4.01 9.27
C PHE A 692 39.63 -4.16 8.33
N GLU A 693 40.37 -5.25 8.47
CA GLU A 693 41.52 -5.57 7.63
C GLU A 693 41.15 -6.57 6.55
N PHE A 694 41.63 -6.33 5.34
CA PHE A 694 41.41 -7.14 4.16
C PHE A 694 42.72 -7.41 3.43
N GLU A 695 42.83 -8.62 2.88
CA GLU A 695 43.88 -9.03 1.95
C GLU A 695 43.25 -9.24 0.57
N ARG A 696 43.73 -8.51 -0.44
CA ARG A 696 43.28 -8.64 -1.83
C ARG A 696 43.98 -9.83 -2.50
N PRO A 697 43.42 -10.39 -3.60
CA PRO A 697 44.04 -11.51 -4.32
C PRO A 697 45.45 -11.23 -4.88
N ASP A 698 45.81 -9.96 -5.08
CA ASP A 698 47.13 -9.50 -5.53
C ASP A 698 48.13 -9.32 -4.37
N GLY A 699 47.72 -9.56 -3.12
CA GLY A 699 48.52 -9.42 -1.90
C GLY A 699 48.49 -8.03 -1.28
N GLU A 700 47.72 -7.09 -1.82
CA GLU A 700 47.54 -5.76 -1.21
C GLU A 700 46.76 -5.85 0.11
N HIS A 701 47.31 -5.24 1.16
CA HIS A 701 46.64 -5.09 2.45
C HIS A 701 45.87 -3.77 2.50
N LEU A 702 44.62 -3.87 2.93
CA LEU A 702 43.67 -2.78 2.91
C LEU A 702 42.90 -2.70 4.24
N LEU A 703 42.64 -1.49 4.70
CA LEU A 703 42.02 -1.26 5.98
C LEU A 703 40.83 -0.30 5.80
N LEU A 704 39.65 -0.77 6.19
CA LEU A 704 38.41 0.00 6.12
C LEU A 704 38.04 0.50 7.51
N CYS A 705 37.90 1.82 7.65
CA CYS A 705 37.70 2.49 8.92
C CYS A 705 36.48 3.41 8.92
N TRP A 706 35.74 3.43 10.03
CA TRP A 706 34.76 4.47 10.34
C TRP A 706 34.61 4.63 11.86
N SER A 707 33.93 5.69 12.29
CA SER A 707 33.48 5.83 13.66
C SER A 707 31.96 5.71 13.75
N HIS A 708 31.46 5.07 14.80
CA HIS A 708 30.04 5.09 15.14
C HIS A 708 29.81 6.00 16.35
N GLY A 709 28.79 6.85 16.29
CA GLY A 709 28.53 7.85 17.33
C GLY A 709 29.27 9.17 17.03
N PRO A 710 29.80 9.86 18.06
CA PRO A 710 30.58 11.08 17.85
C PRO A 710 31.82 10.82 16.99
N ALA A 711 32.23 11.84 16.23
CA ALA A 711 33.49 11.80 15.51
C ALA A 711 34.66 11.62 16.51
N ILE A 712 35.67 10.85 16.10
CA ILE A 712 36.84 10.54 16.93
C ILE A 712 38.11 10.93 16.18
N ALA A 713 39.20 11.18 16.91
CA ALA A 713 40.50 11.41 16.28
C ALA A 713 40.87 10.21 15.39
N ALA A 714 41.33 10.49 14.17
CA ALA A 714 41.77 9.42 13.27
C ALA A 714 42.96 8.65 13.88
N PRO A 715 43.01 7.32 13.70
CA PRO A 715 44.12 6.52 14.18
C PRO A 715 45.41 6.97 13.47
N ALA A 716 46.52 6.93 14.19
CA ALA A 716 47.84 7.20 13.62
C ALA A 716 48.27 6.00 12.75
N LEU A 717 47.85 6.00 11.49
CA LEU A 717 48.17 4.97 10.50
C LEU A 717 49.08 5.56 9.41
N GLU A 718 50.08 4.79 8.97
CA GLU A 718 50.84 5.09 7.76
C GLU A 718 50.24 4.30 6.59
N ALA A 719 49.56 5.01 5.68
CA ALA A 719 48.96 4.44 4.47
C ALA A 719 49.50 5.18 3.24
N ALA A 720 49.82 4.45 2.17
CA ALA A 720 50.32 5.07 0.95
C ALA A 720 49.23 5.86 0.21
N ARG A 721 47.97 5.40 0.32
CA ARG A 721 46.81 6.03 -0.31
C ARG A 721 45.57 5.90 0.57
N ILE A 722 44.74 6.94 0.55
CA ILE A 722 43.49 7.01 1.29
C ILE A 722 42.38 7.38 0.31
N GLU A 723 41.27 6.65 0.35
CA GLU A 723 40.09 6.89 -0.47
C GLU A 723 38.85 7.08 0.42
N ASP A 724 37.94 7.97 0.00
CA ASP A 724 36.61 8.07 0.60
C ASP A 724 35.69 6.91 0.18
N ALA A 725 34.47 6.88 0.72
CA ALA A 725 33.48 5.85 0.40
C ALA A 725 33.17 5.73 -1.11
N LEU A 726 33.35 6.80 -1.88
CA LEU A 726 33.05 6.89 -3.31
C LEU A 726 34.28 6.59 -4.19
N GLY A 727 35.45 6.35 -3.59
CA GLY A 727 36.71 6.09 -4.29
C GLY A 727 37.52 7.34 -4.65
N ASN A 728 37.18 8.52 -4.12
CA ASN A 728 37.99 9.72 -4.35
C ASN A 728 39.22 9.68 -3.44
N SER A 729 40.41 9.91 -4.01
CA SER A 729 41.66 10.01 -3.24
C SER A 729 41.65 11.24 -2.32
N LEU A 730 42.07 11.07 -1.08
CA LEU A 730 42.28 12.16 -0.11
C LEU A 730 43.76 12.54 -0.03
N GLU A 731 44.06 13.84 0.02
CA GLU A 731 45.44 14.35 0.12
C GLU A 731 46.10 14.08 1.49
N ALA A 732 45.29 13.94 2.54
CA ALA A 732 45.74 13.66 3.89
C ALA A 732 44.67 12.91 4.69
N ILE A 733 45.09 12.21 5.74
CA ILE A 733 44.18 11.58 6.72
C ILE A 733 43.32 12.69 7.36
N PRO A 734 41.98 12.56 7.35
CA PRO A 734 41.11 13.49 8.07
C PRO A 734 41.48 13.57 9.55
N LYS A 735 41.40 14.76 10.15
CA LYS A 735 41.68 14.92 11.59
C LYS A 735 40.75 14.07 12.46
N GLU A 736 39.51 13.89 12.01
CA GLU A 736 38.49 13.12 12.69
C GLU A 736 37.85 12.11 11.74
N LEU A 737 37.61 10.90 12.22
CA LEU A 737 36.79 9.89 11.56
C LEU A 737 35.33 10.08 11.96
N SER A 738 34.44 10.04 10.97
CA SER A 738 32.99 10.12 11.11
C SER A 738 32.33 8.76 10.79
N GLY A 739 31.00 8.76 10.65
CA GLY A 739 30.21 7.61 10.21
C GLY A 739 30.47 7.15 8.77
N SER A 740 31.24 7.90 7.98
CA SER A 740 31.54 7.61 6.59
C SER A 740 32.78 6.70 6.47
N PRO A 741 32.69 5.55 5.78
CA PRO A 741 33.81 4.65 5.60
C PRO A 741 34.97 5.28 4.81
N LEU A 742 36.20 5.04 5.25
CA LEU A 742 37.44 5.40 4.57
C LEU A 742 38.31 4.17 4.32
N TYR A 743 38.88 4.08 3.12
CA TYR A 743 39.79 3.03 2.70
C TYR A 743 41.24 3.50 2.86
N PHE A 744 42.04 2.76 3.61
CA PHE A 744 43.48 2.95 3.75
C PHE A 744 44.17 1.82 3.00
N ARG A 745 45.03 2.17 2.05
CA ARG A 745 45.69 1.22 1.13
C ARG A 745 47.18 1.16 1.36
N ASP A 746 47.76 -0.01 1.10
CA ASP A 746 49.18 -0.32 1.32
C ASP A 746 49.62 0.10 2.73
N VAL A 747 48.83 -0.27 3.73
CA VAL A 747 49.11 0.08 5.12
C VAL A 747 50.34 -0.69 5.60
N THR A 748 51.35 0.03 6.08
CA THR A 748 52.57 -0.59 6.65
C THR A 748 52.52 -0.55 8.17
N GLY A 749 53.06 -1.59 8.83
CA GLY A 749 53.07 -1.68 10.29
C GLY A 749 51.79 -2.24 10.93
N LEU A 750 50.97 -2.98 10.17
CA LEU A 750 49.89 -3.79 10.74
C LEU A 750 50.51 -4.88 11.66
N SER A 751 50.12 -4.89 12.93
CA SER A 751 50.61 -5.79 13.97
C SER A 751 49.82 -7.08 14.07
#